data_AF-A0A9P1DL77-F1
#
_entry.id   AF-A0A9P1DL77-F1
#
_cell.length_a   1.000
_cell.length_b   1.000
_cell.length_c   1.000
_cell.angle_alpha   90.00
_cell.angle_beta   90.00
_cell.angle_gamma   90.00
#
_symmetry.space_group_name_H-M   'P 1'
#
loop_
_entity.id
_entity.type
_entity.pdbx_description
1 polymer ?
#
loop_
_entity_poly.entity_id
_entity_poly.type
_entity_poly.pdbx_seq_one_letter_code
_entity_poly.pdbx_strand_id
1 'polypeptide(L)'
;MAQTFADDHKIDELVAKVPSGWFSFEYFPPKTPEGVENLRKRIVKMKALGPLFTDFTWGAGGSTSELTLKLTSAAKNEFGTVANMHLTCTNQSSEMTGNALKECRQLGVRNIVALRGDPPRGQEKWTATEGGFSSALDLVKFIRKNHGDYFSISVAGYPEGHPDNIEVVEGGVAALSASEKRRARVVKDENNKEVVTVCRDANFHKEMVYMKEKVDAGAAFVITQMFLDAQVFLDFVEECRKYDIKVPIVPGIMCLNGLGGLKRMTELCKTRLPEGLLERAEKANTSDEAFKEFGIREGVDMCRKLLEGGAPGLHFYTLNLEKVVVGILKGLGKINDSQAAAFQAVEADAKFMVSAQGITTGTKGNRPALPGNRPLSEADPLMHQLVQQEKARQTRCIELIASENFTSRAVMECLGSALTNKYSEGQPGNRYYGGNEVIDKVENLCKDRALKAFSLNEKEWGVNVQPYSGSPANFAVYTALLPPHSRVMGLDLPSGGHLTHGYYTARKKISATSIYFESLPYRVHPETGLIDFAELRKSALVFRPAMILCGASAYPRVIDFAKFREIADEVGAILMADIAHISGLVATGEHPSPFEHCDVVTTTTHKSLRGPRAGMIFFKYSDKIPDIKERIDMAVFPALQGGPHNHQIGALATQLLEVDSPMFKEYAKNVKTNACALAETLMGKGHKLASDGTDNHLLLWDLRPHGLTGSKVEKICEAASITLNRNAVHGDASALSPGGVRIGAPAMTTRGCTEQDFRKIGDFLDRCCQIALKIQSEKGKKLKDFEAAIPENAEVMTLKKEVEEWAHGSLFDVSGTVGNRLAGVVIDEKAMRYAKQEAGFARVEVESAVTAGFEKRNLSSKGAIGGSASAGLFSVRGAVSVISSTNFFTASPMGVRDGVDYMYAGVVRSVNVELLLRQLQEGAIVSMTPLGSSPGGEVFYVSSEELAAKVASRLQAIKLVYITKGQCLVDTRQSRIIAGMQAHDAHNLLQYLESDKAGLSYSKEERSSDWFTDFVRSLRHLVASVSPKGVRRGHLVQAFPGSLLQEFYTTDGSGTCVAQDVYQGLGCATLADSASIVELLADAQEQRIKLEDVEASCGAGEFFVWRRDEVVLGCGQLVAHSVPSGELVAELRQLCCAAGTFVPNAPALFAYAERAAVLGGAQLLVVLESEDPERNDWFAERGFVKPSADSELLPASLQTPKVSVKRLGEESGEEAEAAIAAYAEEQRMWGGMV
;
A
#
# COMPACT_ATOMS: atom_id res chain seq x y z
N MET A 1 42.34 12.88 13.04
CA MET A 1 43.64 12.41 12.50
C MET A 1 43.35 11.69 11.20
N ALA A 2 44.03 12.02 10.10
CA ALA A 2 43.81 11.33 8.82
C ALA A 2 44.32 9.88 8.94
N GLN A 3 43.42 8.90 8.81
CA GLN A 3 43.81 7.49 8.69
C GLN A 3 44.63 7.31 7.40
N THR A 4 45.90 6.95 7.53
CA THR A 4 46.72 6.54 6.38
C THR A 4 46.42 5.08 6.05
N PHE A 5 45.78 4.82 4.91
CA PHE A 5 45.52 3.46 4.43
C PHE A 5 46.78 2.86 3.77
N ALA A 6 47.03 1.57 3.97
CA ALA A 6 48.11 0.87 3.27
C ALA A 6 47.82 0.78 1.76
N ASP A 7 48.84 0.75 0.90
CA ASP A 7 48.65 0.59 -0.54
C ASP A 7 48.15 -0.83 -0.90
N ASP A 8 47.26 -0.92 -1.89
CA ASP A 8 46.79 -2.17 -2.50
C ASP A 8 47.89 -2.81 -3.37
N HIS A 9 47.68 -4.05 -3.79
CA HIS A 9 48.55 -4.69 -4.79
C HIS A 9 48.25 -4.17 -6.20
N LYS A 10 49.30 -4.05 -7.02
CA LYS A 10 49.15 -3.77 -8.45
C LYS A 10 48.82 -5.04 -9.23
N ILE A 11 47.80 -4.96 -10.09
CA ILE A 11 47.30 -6.12 -10.84
C ILE A 11 48.33 -6.63 -11.86
N ASP A 12 49.05 -5.76 -12.56
CA ASP A 12 50.10 -6.17 -13.51
C ASP A 12 51.22 -6.96 -12.84
N GLU A 13 51.60 -6.60 -11.61
CA GLU A 13 52.57 -7.35 -10.81
C GLU A 13 52.01 -8.70 -10.33
N LEU A 14 50.71 -8.77 -10.02
CA LEU A 14 50.04 -10.01 -9.61
C LEU A 14 49.89 -10.97 -10.79
N VAL A 15 49.42 -10.49 -11.94
CA VAL A 15 49.23 -11.28 -13.16
C VAL A 15 50.56 -11.86 -13.65
N ALA A 16 51.68 -11.16 -13.44
CA ALA A 16 53.01 -11.69 -13.78
C ALA A 16 53.49 -12.83 -12.85
N LYS A 17 52.93 -12.94 -11.63
CA LYS A 17 53.35 -13.92 -10.60
C LYS A 17 52.41 -15.12 -10.47
N VAL A 18 51.15 -14.96 -10.85
CA VAL A 18 50.12 -16.01 -10.71
C VAL A 18 50.06 -16.88 -11.97
N PRO A 19 50.02 -18.22 -11.85
CA PRO A 19 49.88 -19.11 -12.99
C PRO A 19 48.62 -18.81 -13.82
N SER A 20 48.66 -19.17 -15.11
CA SER A 20 47.52 -18.98 -16.03
C SER A 20 46.26 -19.69 -15.53
N GLY A 21 45.10 -19.05 -15.75
CA GLY A 21 43.79 -19.58 -15.38
C GLY A 21 43.25 -19.07 -14.04
N TRP A 22 43.73 -17.91 -13.57
CA TRP A 22 43.07 -17.12 -12.53
C TRP A 22 41.76 -16.49 -13.06
N PHE A 23 40.92 -15.96 -12.16
CA PHE A 23 39.71 -15.25 -12.54
C PHE A 23 39.47 -13.98 -11.71
N SER A 24 38.65 -13.08 -12.22
CA SER A 24 38.28 -11.80 -11.59
C SER A 24 36.80 -11.48 -11.84
N PHE A 25 36.24 -10.54 -11.08
CA PHE A 25 34.82 -10.17 -11.14
C PHE A 25 34.63 -8.67 -11.35
N GLU A 26 33.73 -8.27 -12.23
CA GLU A 26 33.25 -6.88 -12.34
C GLU A 26 31.88 -6.72 -11.67
N TYR A 27 31.76 -5.67 -10.86
CA TYR A 27 30.54 -5.26 -10.19
C TYR A 27 30.04 -3.90 -10.68
N PHE A 28 28.72 -3.72 -10.58
CA PHE A 28 28.04 -2.52 -11.02
C PHE A 28 27.44 -1.76 -9.84
N PRO A 29 27.79 -0.48 -9.62
CA PRO A 29 27.19 0.33 -8.56
C PRO A 29 25.66 0.33 -8.64
N PRO A 30 24.96 -0.19 -7.62
CA PRO A 30 23.50 -0.21 -7.58
C PRO A 30 22.95 1.21 -7.39
N LYS A 31 21.74 1.47 -7.89
CA LYS A 31 21.10 2.81 -7.79
C LYS A 31 20.36 3.05 -6.48
N THR A 32 20.24 2.04 -5.62
CA THR A 32 19.44 2.04 -4.40
C THR A 32 20.30 1.68 -3.19
N PRO A 33 20.08 2.27 -2.00
CA PRO A 33 20.79 1.91 -0.78
C PRO A 33 20.72 0.42 -0.43
N GLU A 34 19.56 -0.21 -0.58
CA GLU A 34 19.35 -1.64 -0.33
C GLU A 34 20.17 -2.49 -1.32
N GLY A 35 20.17 -2.08 -2.59
CA GLY A 35 21.02 -2.68 -3.62
C GLY A 35 22.50 -2.57 -3.30
N VAL A 36 22.97 -1.45 -2.77
CA VAL A 36 24.36 -1.24 -2.33
C VAL A 36 24.71 -2.20 -1.19
N GLU A 37 23.83 -2.34 -0.21
CA GLU A 37 24.04 -3.26 0.91
C GLU A 37 24.05 -4.72 0.45
N ASN A 38 23.13 -5.11 -0.43
CA ASN A 38 23.12 -6.45 -1.02
C ASN A 38 24.39 -6.72 -1.84
N LEU A 39 24.88 -5.72 -2.59
CA LEU A 39 26.14 -5.86 -3.33
C LEU A 39 27.33 -6.01 -2.38
N ARG A 40 27.39 -5.27 -1.27
CA ARG A 40 28.44 -5.40 -0.26
C ARG A 40 28.47 -6.81 0.33
N LYS A 41 27.31 -7.36 0.72
CA LYS A 41 27.18 -8.76 1.17
C LYS A 41 27.66 -9.75 0.09
N ARG A 42 27.31 -9.49 -1.16
CA ARG A 42 27.74 -10.33 -2.31
C ARG A 42 29.24 -10.26 -2.56
N ILE A 43 29.87 -9.10 -2.47
CA ILE A 43 31.33 -8.95 -2.65
C ILE A 43 32.05 -9.80 -1.59
N VAL A 44 31.62 -9.73 -0.32
CA VAL A 44 32.17 -10.56 0.76
C VAL A 44 31.98 -12.05 0.47
N LYS A 45 30.78 -12.45 0.02
CA LYS A 45 30.49 -13.84 -0.33
C LYS A 45 31.34 -14.34 -1.50
N MET A 46 31.41 -13.58 -2.59
CA MET A 46 32.16 -13.94 -3.80
C MET A 46 33.67 -13.84 -3.63
N LYS A 47 34.17 -13.03 -2.67
CA LYS A 47 35.58 -13.05 -2.27
C LYS A 47 36.03 -14.43 -1.84
N ALA A 48 35.17 -15.21 -1.17
CA ALA A 48 35.50 -16.56 -0.70
C ALA A 48 35.80 -17.56 -1.85
N LEU A 49 35.46 -17.21 -3.09
CA LEU A 49 35.82 -17.98 -4.28
C LEU A 49 37.30 -17.80 -4.66
N GLY A 50 37.96 -16.74 -4.19
CA GLY A 50 39.36 -16.42 -4.47
C GLY A 50 39.62 -15.71 -5.81
N PRO A 51 38.86 -14.65 -6.18
CA PRO A 51 39.21 -13.86 -7.36
C PRO A 51 40.55 -13.12 -7.17
N LEU A 52 41.30 -12.94 -8.25
CA LEU A 52 42.58 -12.23 -8.25
C LEU A 52 42.40 -10.73 -7.98
N PHE A 53 41.33 -10.14 -8.53
CA PHE A 53 40.94 -8.74 -8.32
C PHE A 53 39.44 -8.56 -8.61
N THR A 54 38.90 -7.40 -8.22
CA THR A 54 37.51 -6.99 -8.45
C THR A 54 37.43 -5.61 -9.12
N ASP A 55 36.66 -5.52 -10.19
CA ASP A 55 36.44 -4.30 -10.97
C ASP A 55 35.16 -3.60 -10.54
N PHE A 56 35.20 -2.28 -10.46
CA PHE A 56 34.04 -1.44 -10.14
C PHE A 56 33.75 -0.48 -11.26
N THR A 57 32.59 -0.65 -11.88
CA THR A 57 32.20 0.18 -13.03
C THR A 57 31.88 1.61 -12.62
N TRP A 58 32.11 2.52 -13.55
CA TRP A 58 31.76 3.93 -13.45
C TRP A 58 30.47 4.15 -14.22
N GLY A 59 29.42 4.66 -13.56
CA GLY A 59 28.09 4.77 -14.17
C GLY A 59 28.11 5.59 -15.47
N ALA A 60 27.32 5.18 -16.48
CA ALA A 60 27.24 5.85 -17.77
C ALA A 60 26.87 7.34 -17.60
N GLY A 61 27.81 8.24 -17.90
CA GLY A 61 27.67 9.68 -17.68
C GLY A 61 28.04 10.20 -16.28
N GLY A 62 28.72 9.41 -15.44
CA GLY A 62 29.19 9.83 -14.11
C GLY A 62 28.13 9.83 -13.01
N SER A 63 26.93 9.29 -13.25
CA SER A 63 25.80 9.32 -12.31
C SER A 63 26.01 8.57 -10.98
N THR A 64 27.06 7.75 -10.89
CA THR A 64 27.42 6.97 -9.69
C THR A 64 28.90 7.10 -9.32
N SER A 65 29.61 8.12 -9.82
CA SER A 65 31.07 8.30 -9.65
C SER A 65 31.52 8.19 -8.20
N GLU A 66 30.84 8.89 -7.28
CA GLU A 66 31.12 8.83 -5.84
C GLU A 66 30.91 7.45 -5.25
N LEU A 67 29.88 6.73 -5.73
CA LEU A 67 29.57 5.38 -5.25
C LEU A 67 30.61 4.36 -5.75
N THR A 68 31.09 4.51 -6.98
CA THR A 68 32.18 3.70 -7.54
C THR A 68 33.44 3.81 -6.67
N LEU A 69 33.82 5.02 -6.27
CA LEU A 69 34.96 5.25 -5.41
C LEU A 69 34.75 4.67 -3.99
N LYS A 70 33.56 4.84 -3.42
CA LYS A 70 33.20 4.25 -2.11
C LYS A 70 33.25 2.73 -2.13
N LEU A 71 32.70 2.09 -3.17
CA LEU A 71 32.73 0.63 -3.32
C LEU A 71 34.15 0.11 -3.55
N THR A 72 34.96 0.81 -4.34
CA THR A 72 36.39 0.49 -4.55
C THR A 72 37.16 0.56 -3.23
N SER A 73 36.92 1.63 -2.44
CA SER A 73 37.52 1.77 -1.11
C SER A 73 37.09 0.66 -0.18
N ALA A 74 35.79 0.35 -0.10
CA ALA A 74 35.27 -0.72 0.75
C ALA A 74 35.83 -2.09 0.35
N ALA A 75 35.89 -2.39 -0.95
CA ALA A 75 36.47 -3.61 -1.48
C ALA A 75 37.89 -3.84 -1.00
N LYS A 76 38.72 -2.79 -0.96
CA LYS A 76 40.08 -2.85 -0.45
C LYS A 76 40.14 -2.82 1.09
N ASN A 77 39.61 -1.76 1.69
CA ASN A 77 39.84 -1.39 3.08
C ASN A 77 38.95 -2.15 4.08
N GLU A 78 37.77 -2.61 3.65
CA GLU A 78 36.82 -3.33 4.50
C GLU A 78 36.80 -4.82 4.16
N PHE A 79 36.80 -5.16 2.87
CA PHE A 79 36.66 -6.54 2.43
C PHE A 79 37.99 -7.21 2.08
N GLY A 80 39.09 -6.47 1.93
CA GLY A 80 40.42 -7.03 1.64
C GLY A 80 40.51 -7.75 0.29
N THR A 81 39.94 -7.17 -0.76
CA THR A 81 40.10 -7.58 -2.17
C THR A 81 40.94 -6.55 -2.92
N VAL A 82 41.69 -6.99 -3.94
CA VAL A 82 42.42 -6.08 -4.82
C VAL A 82 41.42 -5.37 -5.71
N ALA A 83 41.32 -4.05 -5.59
CA ALA A 83 40.28 -3.27 -6.26
C ALA A 83 40.81 -2.57 -7.51
N ASN A 84 40.00 -2.56 -8.56
CA ASN A 84 40.30 -1.94 -9.85
C ASN A 84 39.15 -1.01 -10.27
N MET A 85 39.40 0.29 -10.28
CA MET A 85 38.34 1.28 -10.44
C MET A 85 38.21 1.73 -11.89
N HIS A 86 37.02 1.68 -12.47
CA HIS A 86 36.79 2.32 -13.77
C HIS A 86 36.85 3.84 -13.63
N LEU A 87 37.47 4.50 -14.60
CA LEU A 87 37.53 5.95 -14.71
C LEU A 87 37.28 6.33 -16.18
N THR A 88 36.28 7.17 -16.42
CA THR A 88 35.80 7.48 -17.79
C THR A 88 36.05 8.93 -18.16
N CYS A 89 36.13 9.22 -19.46
CA CYS A 89 36.21 10.58 -19.99
C CYS A 89 34.83 11.28 -20.01
N THR A 90 33.74 10.51 -20.09
CA THR A 90 32.36 11.03 -20.14
C THR A 90 32.00 11.82 -18.88
N ASN A 91 31.57 13.08 -19.03
CA ASN A 91 31.16 13.98 -17.94
C ASN A 91 32.26 14.17 -16.89
N GLN A 92 33.53 14.16 -17.30
CA GLN A 92 34.68 14.40 -16.42
C GLN A 92 35.57 15.48 -17.00
N SER A 93 35.76 16.57 -16.25
CA SER A 93 36.84 17.52 -16.51
C SER A 93 38.19 16.95 -16.05
N SER A 94 39.29 17.52 -16.53
CA SER A 94 40.62 17.15 -16.06
C SER A 94 40.81 17.39 -14.57
N GLU A 95 40.14 18.40 -14.01
CA GLU A 95 40.18 18.72 -12.57
C GLU A 95 39.47 17.66 -11.73
N MET A 96 38.24 17.29 -12.10
CA MET A 96 37.46 16.24 -11.41
C MET A 96 38.20 14.91 -11.43
N THR A 97 38.78 14.56 -12.58
CA THR A 97 39.62 13.37 -12.75
C THR A 97 40.85 13.42 -11.85
N GLY A 98 41.52 14.57 -11.80
CA GLY A 98 42.67 14.78 -10.92
C GLY A 98 42.32 14.62 -9.43
N ASN A 99 41.14 15.09 -9.02
CA ASN A 99 40.66 14.94 -7.65
C ASN A 99 40.33 13.48 -7.30
N ALA A 100 39.63 12.76 -8.19
CA ALA A 100 39.35 11.33 -8.00
C ALA A 100 40.64 10.51 -7.88
N LEU A 101 41.64 10.77 -8.72
CA LEU A 101 42.94 10.07 -8.64
C LEU A 101 43.73 10.41 -7.37
N LYS A 102 43.65 11.65 -6.87
CA LYS A 102 44.24 12.01 -5.57
C LYS A 102 43.56 11.25 -4.43
N GLU A 103 42.23 11.15 -4.46
CA GLU A 103 41.47 10.42 -3.44
C GLU A 103 41.77 8.91 -3.50
N CYS A 104 41.82 8.30 -4.68
CA CYS A 104 42.29 6.92 -4.85
C CYS A 104 43.65 6.69 -4.20
N ARG A 105 44.60 7.61 -4.41
CA ARG A 105 45.94 7.52 -3.82
C ARG A 105 45.92 7.67 -2.30
N GLN A 106 45.07 8.53 -1.74
CA GLN A 106 44.90 8.66 -0.29
C GLN A 106 44.30 7.41 0.35
N LEU A 107 43.43 6.71 -0.38
CA LEU A 107 42.80 5.46 0.04
C LEU A 107 43.65 4.22 -0.25
N GLY A 108 44.85 4.40 -0.85
CA GLY A 108 45.78 3.35 -1.20
C GLY A 108 45.36 2.49 -2.40
N VAL A 109 44.41 2.94 -3.24
CA VAL A 109 44.01 2.22 -4.47
C VAL A 109 45.13 2.30 -5.49
N ARG A 110 45.52 1.17 -6.09
CA ARG A 110 46.63 1.09 -7.04
C ARG A 110 46.24 0.74 -8.48
N ASN A 111 44.96 0.50 -8.79
CA ASN A 111 44.55 -0.01 -10.10
C ASN A 111 43.39 0.80 -10.69
N ILE A 112 43.52 1.20 -11.97
CA ILE A 112 42.55 2.02 -12.69
C ILE A 112 42.26 1.41 -14.08
N VAL A 113 40.98 1.29 -14.43
CA VAL A 113 40.54 1.00 -15.80
C VAL A 113 40.25 2.31 -16.51
N ALA A 114 41.09 2.71 -17.46
CA ALA A 114 40.94 3.97 -18.21
C ALA A 114 40.06 3.76 -19.45
N LEU A 115 38.93 4.48 -19.50
CA LEU A 115 37.90 4.33 -20.53
C LEU A 115 37.48 5.68 -21.13
N ARG A 116 36.98 5.68 -22.38
CA ARG A 116 36.25 6.84 -22.93
C ARG A 116 34.90 6.98 -22.20
N GLY A 117 34.18 5.86 -22.09
CA GLY A 117 32.82 5.80 -21.57
C GLY A 117 31.77 5.85 -22.68
N ASP A 118 30.53 5.49 -22.31
CA ASP A 118 29.36 5.54 -23.18
C ASP A 118 28.82 6.98 -23.28
N PRO A 119 28.07 7.34 -24.36
CA PRO A 119 27.34 8.60 -24.43
C PRO A 119 26.42 8.80 -23.21
N PRO A 120 26.29 10.04 -22.67
CA PRO A 120 25.30 10.35 -21.63
C PRO A 120 23.87 10.01 -22.07
N ARG A 121 23.00 9.72 -21.09
CA ARG A 121 21.60 9.37 -21.37
C ARG A 121 20.89 10.50 -22.12
N GLY A 122 20.31 10.17 -23.28
CA GLY A 122 19.63 11.13 -24.16
C GLY A 122 20.51 11.71 -25.28
N GLN A 123 21.76 11.27 -25.40
CA GLN A 123 22.65 11.61 -26.51
C GLN A 123 22.94 10.37 -27.35
N GLU A 124 22.77 10.48 -28.67
CA GLU A 124 23.07 9.38 -29.62
C GLU A 124 24.56 9.29 -29.96
N LYS A 125 25.32 10.38 -29.82
CA LYS A 125 26.76 10.42 -30.06
C LYS A 125 27.49 10.90 -28.82
N TRP A 126 28.63 10.28 -28.55
CA TRP A 126 29.52 10.73 -27.49
C TRP A 126 30.22 12.03 -27.91
N THR A 127 30.25 13.01 -27.01
CA THR A 127 31.02 14.25 -27.16
C THR A 127 31.90 14.47 -25.94
N ALA A 128 33.12 14.92 -26.16
CA ALA A 128 34.04 15.25 -25.06
C ALA A 128 33.44 16.35 -24.18
N THR A 129 33.63 16.23 -22.86
CA THR A 129 33.26 17.28 -21.90
C THR A 129 34.22 18.46 -22.07
N GLU A 130 33.70 19.68 -21.98
CA GLU A 130 34.52 20.90 -22.05
C GLU A 130 35.57 20.87 -20.92
N GLY A 131 36.84 21.10 -21.26
CA GLY A 131 37.97 20.95 -20.32
C GLY A 131 38.24 19.50 -19.86
N GLY A 132 37.64 18.50 -20.51
CA GLY A 132 37.84 17.08 -20.26
C GLY A 132 38.73 16.39 -21.28
N PHE A 133 38.67 15.06 -21.32
CA PHE A 133 39.48 14.22 -22.22
C PHE A 133 38.69 13.83 -23.47
N SER A 134 39.36 13.77 -24.62
CA SER A 134 38.74 13.38 -25.89
C SER A 134 38.80 11.87 -26.14
N SER A 135 39.67 11.17 -25.43
CA SER A 135 39.95 9.75 -25.65
C SER A 135 40.47 9.07 -24.37
N ALA A 136 40.33 7.74 -24.31
CA ALA A 136 40.95 6.94 -23.23
C ALA A 136 42.47 7.08 -23.23
N LEU A 137 43.11 7.29 -24.40
CA LEU A 137 44.54 7.54 -24.51
C LEU A 137 44.96 8.82 -23.76
N ASP A 138 44.18 9.90 -23.87
CA ASP A 138 44.46 11.15 -23.15
C ASP A 138 44.40 10.94 -21.64
N LEU A 139 43.45 10.11 -21.17
CA LEU A 139 43.33 9.75 -19.76
C LEU A 139 44.55 8.93 -19.27
N VAL A 140 45.02 7.95 -20.04
CA VAL A 140 46.25 7.18 -19.71
C VAL A 140 47.45 8.13 -19.60
N LYS A 141 47.65 9.00 -20.60
CA LYS A 141 48.73 10.00 -20.60
C LYS A 141 48.63 10.94 -19.40
N PHE A 142 47.42 11.37 -19.05
CA PHE A 142 47.18 12.23 -17.89
C PHE A 142 47.52 11.53 -16.57
N ILE A 143 47.08 10.28 -16.37
CA ILE A 143 47.40 9.51 -15.16
C ILE A 143 48.92 9.35 -15.02
N ARG A 144 49.60 8.94 -16.10
CA ARG A 144 51.06 8.75 -16.11
C ARG A 144 51.81 10.04 -15.85
N LYS A 145 51.39 11.16 -16.48
CA LYS A 145 52.00 12.47 -16.27
C LYS A 145 51.90 12.95 -14.82
N ASN A 146 50.75 12.75 -14.16
CA ASN A 146 50.50 13.31 -12.83
C ASN A 146 50.83 12.35 -11.68
N HIS A 147 50.84 11.04 -11.92
CA HIS A 147 51.01 10.01 -10.88
C HIS A 147 52.13 9.00 -11.17
N GLY A 148 52.85 9.13 -12.30
CA GLY A 148 53.91 8.21 -12.71
C GLY A 148 53.41 6.76 -12.76
N ASP A 149 54.24 5.85 -12.23
CA ASP A 149 53.93 4.43 -12.14
C ASP A 149 53.17 4.06 -10.86
N TYR A 150 52.55 5.01 -10.16
CA TYR A 150 51.78 4.69 -8.96
C TYR A 150 50.62 3.73 -9.29
N PHE A 151 49.84 4.04 -10.32
CA PHE A 151 48.70 3.21 -10.75
C PHE A 151 49.09 2.16 -11.79
N SER A 152 48.68 0.91 -11.60
CA SER A 152 48.49 -0.04 -12.69
C SER A 152 47.28 0.40 -13.52
N ILE A 153 47.42 0.47 -14.84
CA ILE A 153 46.36 0.98 -15.72
C ILE A 153 45.93 -0.13 -16.67
N SER A 154 44.65 -0.48 -16.69
CA SER A 154 44.08 -1.31 -17.75
C SER A 154 43.21 -0.50 -18.71
N VAL A 155 43.03 -1.01 -19.91
CA VAL A 155 42.23 -0.36 -20.96
C VAL A 155 41.31 -1.37 -21.65
N ALA A 156 40.21 -0.89 -22.21
CA ALA A 156 39.30 -1.72 -23.00
C ALA A 156 39.89 -2.08 -24.37
N GLY A 157 39.73 -3.33 -24.77
CA GLY A 157 39.97 -3.84 -26.13
C GLY A 157 38.71 -4.32 -26.82
N TYR A 158 38.68 -4.22 -28.15
CA TYR A 158 37.47 -4.48 -28.94
C TYR A 158 37.76 -5.56 -29.99
N PRO A 159 37.56 -6.86 -29.65
CA PRO A 159 37.89 -7.98 -30.53
C PRO A 159 37.23 -7.92 -31.92
N GLU A 160 36.07 -7.28 -32.01
CA GLU A 160 35.26 -7.18 -33.24
C GLU A 160 35.28 -5.77 -33.85
N GLY A 161 36.05 -4.86 -33.24
CA GLY A 161 36.04 -3.42 -33.50
C GLY A 161 35.12 -2.66 -32.56
N HIS A 162 35.40 -1.38 -32.35
CA HIS A 162 34.58 -0.53 -31.50
C HIS A 162 33.14 -0.42 -32.07
N PRO A 163 32.05 -0.49 -31.26
CA PRO A 163 30.67 -0.48 -31.76
C PRO A 163 30.31 0.70 -32.69
N ASP A 164 30.89 1.88 -32.43
CA ASP A 164 30.76 3.09 -33.27
C ASP A 164 31.33 2.91 -34.70
N ASN A 165 32.23 1.93 -34.89
CA ASN A 165 32.92 1.65 -36.15
C ASN A 165 32.43 0.36 -36.84
N ILE A 166 31.40 -0.30 -36.28
CA ILE A 166 30.73 -1.45 -36.89
C ILE A 166 29.55 -0.94 -37.72
N GLU A 167 29.58 -1.23 -39.02
CA GLU A 167 28.60 -0.76 -40.00
C GLU A 167 27.84 -1.93 -40.65
N VAL A 168 26.68 -1.63 -41.24
CA VAL A 168 25.88 -2.57 -42.04
C VAL A 168 26.52 -2.69 -43.42
N VAL A 169 26.72 -3.92 -43.90
CA VAL A 169 27.35 -4.18 -45.20
C VAL A 169 26.31 -4.47 -46.27
N GLU A 170 26.23 -3.58 -47.26
CA GLU A 170 25.44 -3.81 -48.47
C GLU A 170 26.09 -4.95 -49.30
N GLY A 171 25.32 -5.98 -49.65
CA GLY A 171 25.80 -7.18 -50.36
C GLY A 171 26.05 -8.42 -49.49
N GLY A 172 25.80 -8.35 -48.18
CA GLY A 172 25.85 -9.50 -47.27
C GLY A 172 27.25 -10.11 -47.09
N VAL A 173 27.32 -11.37 -46.68
CA VAL A 173 28.60 -12.05 -46.36
C VAL A 173 29.56 -12.14 -47.56
N ALA A 174 29.03 -12.10 -48.80
CA ALA A 174 29.84 -12.16 -50.02
C ALA A 174 30.75 -10.93 -50.21
N ALA A 175 30.37 -9.78 -49.64
CA ALA A 175 31.12 -8.52 -49.73
C ALA A 175 32.23 -8.37 -48.67
N LEU A 176 32.49 -9.42 -47.88
CA LEU A 176 33.46 -9.42 -46.78
C LEU A 176 34.80 -10.06 -47.17
N SER A 177 35.90 -9.47 -46.71
CA SER A 177 37.23 -10.09 -46.73
C SER A 177 37.29 -11.33 -45.81
N ALA A 178 38.36 -12.14 -45.94
CA ALA A 178 38.54 -13.31 -45.09
C ALA A 178 38.69 -12.97 -43.60
N SER A 179 39.31 -11.83 -43.28
CA SER A 179 39.43 -11.30 -41.90
C SER A 179 38.12 -10.70 -41.41
N GLU A 180 37.37 -10.01 -42.26
CA GLU A 180 36.05 -9.44 -41.92
C GLU A 180 35.04 -10.54 -41.56
N LYS A 181 35.02 -11.65 -42.31
CA LYS A 181 34.11 -12.78 -42.02
C LYS A 181 34.27 -13.35 -40.61
N ARG A 182 35.48 -13.33 -40.05
CA ARG A 182 35.76 -13.90 -38.72
C ARG A 182 35.20 -13.06 -37.56
N ARG A 183 34.93 -11.78 -37.81
CA ARG A 183 34.37 -10.81 -36.84
C ARG A 183 33.01 -10.24 -37.24
N ALA A 184 32.41 -10.73 -38.33
CA ALA A 184 31.12 -10.26 -38.79
C ALA A 184 29.98 -10.89 -37.98
N ARG A 185 29.03 -10.05 -37.58
CA ARG A 185 27.75 -10.49 -37.03
C ARG A 185 26.75 -10.64 -38.18
N VAL A 186 26.09 -11.80 -38.20
CA VAL A 186 25.05 -12.14 -39.18
C VAL A 186 23.78 -12.47 -38.43
N VAL A 187 22.72 -11.70 -38.65
CA VAL A 187 21.40 -11.91 -38.03
C VAL A 187 20.30 -11.80 -39.08
N LYS A 188 19.12 -12.34 -38.78
CA LYS A 188 17.93 -12.17 -39.63
C LYS A 188 17.04 -11.09 -39.02
N ASP A 189 16.56 -10.17 -39.85
CA ASP A 189 15.58 -9.15 -39.45
C ASP A 189 14.16 -9.73 -39.35
N GLU A 190 13.19 -8.89 -39.01
CA GLU A 190 11.77 -9.25 -38.84
C GLU A 190 11.13 -9.82 -40.12
N ASN A 191 11.72 -9.55 -41.29
CA ASN A 191 11.30 -10.08 -42.58
C ASN A 191 12.11 -11.31 -43.01
N ASN A 192 12.89 -11.90 -42.08
CA ASN A 192 13.78 -13.03 -42.30
C ASN A 192 14.92 -12.74 -43.31
N LYS A 193 15.24 -11.46 -43.54
CA LYS A 193 16.33 -11.02 -44.42
C LYS A 193 17.64 -10.96 -43.63
N GLU A 194 18.72 -11.42 -44.25
CA GLU A 194 20.07 -11.38 -43.66
C GLU A 194 20.57 -9.94 -43.53
N VAL A 195 20.96 -9.56 -42.32
CA VAL A 195 21.63 -8.31 -41.99
C VAL A 195 23.03 -8.65 -41.48
N VAL A 196 24.04 -8.14 -42.18
CA VAL A 196 25.46 -8.36 -41.88
C VAL A 196 26.06 -7.07 -41.37
N THR A 197 26.66 -7.11 -40.18
CA THR A 197 27.37 -5.98 -39.59
C THR A 197 28.80 -6.34 -39.25
N VAL A 198 29.77 -5.47 -39.59
CA VAL A 198 31.19 -5.72 -39.32
C VAL A 198 31.97 -4.41 -39.16
N CYS A 199 33.05 -4.42 -38.37
CA CYS A 199 34.08 -3.39 -38.46
C CYS A 199 34.98 -3.68 -39.67
N ARG A 200 35.00 -2.82 -40.69
CA ARG A 200 35.82 -3.03 -41.90
C ARG A 200 37.32 -3.05 -41.56
N ASP A 201 38.11 -3.76 -42.36
CA ASP A 201 39.56 -3.95 -42.08
C ASP A 201 40.30 -2.61 -41.86
N ALA A 202 39.93 -1.55 -42.60
CA ALA A 202 40.52 -0.22 -42.45
C ALA A 202 40.22 0.44 -41.09
N ASN A 203 39.02 0.26 -40.54
CA ASN A 203 38.67 0.79 -39.22
C ASN A 203 39.26 -0.08 -38.12
N PHE A 204 39.29 -1.41 -38.30
CA PHE A 204 39.93 -2.32 -37.36
C PHE A 204 41.44 -2.07 -37.23
N HIS A 205 42.12 -1.73 -38.34
CA HIS A 205 43.51 -1.29 -38.32
C HIS A 205 43.70 -0.04 -37.43
N LYS A 206 42.83 0.96 -37.53
CA LYS A 206 42.87 2.16 -36.67
C LYS A 206 42.68 1.81 -35.19
N GLU A 207 41.78 0.87 -34.89
CA GLU A 207 41.59 0.38 -33.51
C GLU A 207 42.86 -0.30 -32.97
N MET A 208 43.60 -1.05 -33.79
CA MET A 208 44.85 -1.70 -33.37
C MET A 208 45.96 -0.69 -33.13
N VAL A 209 46.10 0.31 -34.01
CA VAL A 209 47.03 1.43 -33.81
C VAL A 209 46.68 2.18 -32.53
N TYR A 210 45.42 2.56 -32.33
CA TYR A 210 44.96 3.24 -31.13
C TYR A 210 45.14 2.41 -29.85
N MET A 211 44.98 1.08 -29.93
CA MET A 211 45.30 0.18 -28.84
C MET A 211 46.80 0.20 -28.50
N LYS A 212 47.66 0.11 -29.50
CA LYS A 212 49.11 0.18 -29.34
C LYS A 212 49.53 1.51 -28.70
N GLU A 213 48.95 2.63 -29.13
CA GLU A 213 49.20 3.94 -28.52
C GLU A 213 48.84 3.99 -27.02
N LYS A 214 47.73 3.36 -26.60
CA LYS A 214 47.37 3.26 -25.17
C LYS A 214 48.39 2.45 -24.37
N VAL A 215 48.89 1.37 -24.95
CA VAL A 215 49.92 0.52 -24.33
C VAL A 215 51.25 1.25 -24.24
N ASP A 216 51.68 1.91 -25.31
CA ASP A 216 52.90 2.71 -25.35
C ASP A 216 52.84 3.92 -24.40
N ALA A 217 51.64 4.48 -24.19
CA ALA A 217 51.40 5.51 -23.18
C ALA A 217 51.44 4.98 -21.74
N GLY A 218 51.51 3.66 -21.53
CA GLY A 218 51.72 3.04 -20.22
C GLY A 218 50.53 2.22 -19.68
N ALA A 219 49.59 1.77 -20.52
CA ALA A 219 48.62 0.75 -20.11
C ALA A 219 49.32 -0.60 -19.92
N ALA A 220 49.07 -1.24 -18.76
CA ALA A 220 49.79 -2.42 -18.29
C ALA A 220 49.13 -3.75 -18.71
N PHE A 221 47.82 -3.76 -18.95
CA PHE A 221 47.09 -4.90 -19.51
C PHE A 221 45.76 -4.47 -20.16
N VAL A 222 45.16 -5.36 -20.94
CA VAL A 222 43.91 -5.11 -21.68
C VAL A 222 42.81 -6.04 -21.16
N ILE A 223 41.61 -5.50 -20.92
CA ILE A 223 40.39 -6.29 -20.70
C ILE A 223 39.50 -6.10 -21.94
N THR A 224 39.09 -7.17 -22.59
CA THR A 224 38.29 -7.05 -23.82
C THR A 224 36.82 -6.77 -23.50
N GLN A 225 36.13 -5.97 -24.33
CA GLN A 225 34.67 -5.95 -24.40
C GLN A 225 34.13 -7.39 -24.58
N MET A 226 32.89 -7.62 -24.13
CA MET A 226 32.22 -8.90 -24.29
C MET A 226 32.23 -9.40 -25.74
N PHE A 227 32.37 -10.71 -25.87
CA PHE A 227 32.22 -11.47 -27.11
C PHE A 227 31.56 -12.83 -26.76
N LEU A 228 31.04 -13.54 -27.76
CA LEU A 228 30.36 -14.82 -27.54
C LEU A 228 31.00 -16.01 -28.30
N ASP A 229 32.06 -15.76 -29.05
CA ASP A 229 32.83 -16.80 -29.75
C ASP A 229 34.30 -16.74 -29.30
N ALA A 230 34.82 -17.83 -28.75
CA ALA A 230 36.21 -17.91 -28.29
C ALA A 230 37.21 -17.63 -29.42
N GLN A 231 36.89 -17.99 -30.68
CA GLN A 231 37.79 -17.78 -31.80
C GLN A 231 38.00 -16.29 -32.09
N VAL A 232 36.98 -15.45 -31.85
CA VAL A 232 37.09 -13.99 -32.02
C VAL A 232 38.16 -13.41 -31.10
N PHE A 233 38.25 -13.91 -29.86
CA PHE A 233 39.29 -13.49 -28.92
C PHE A 233 40.67 -13.97 -29.35
N LEU A 234 40.81 -15.23 -29.77
CA LEU A 234 42.10 -15.79 -30.19
C LEU A 234 42.66 -15.06 -31.41
N ASP A 235 41.81 -14.79 -32.40
CA ASP A 235 42.16 -13.98 -33.57
C ASP A 235 42.59 -12.56 -33.16
N PHE A 236 41.86 -11.94 -32.23
CA PHE A 236 42.20 -10.60 -31.72
C PHE A 236 43.55 -10.57 -31.01
N VAL A 237 43.88 -11.61 -30.23
CA VAL A 237 45.20 -11.72 -29.59
C VAL A 237 46.29 -11.87 -30.64
N GLU A 238 46.09 -12.73 -31.65
CA GLU A 238 47.04 -12.88 -32.76
C GLU A 238 47.28 -11.55 -33.49
N GLU A 239 46.21 -10.82 -33.80
CA GLU A 239 46.30 -9.49 -34.40
C GLU A 239 47.04 -8.52 -33.48
N CYS A 240 46.72 -8.45 -32.19
CA CYS A 240 47.44 -7.58 -31.25
C CYS A 240 48.95 -7.85 -31.24
N ARG A 241 49.37 -9.13 -31.35
CA ARG A 241 50.80 -9.46 -31.41
C ARG A 241 51.47 -8.94 -32.70
N LYS A 242 50.75 -8.86 -33.82
CA LYS A 242 51.26 -8.26 -35.08
C LYS A 242 51.57 -6.76 -34.94
N TYR A 243 50.90 -6.06 -34.02
CA TYR A 243 51.13 -4.64 -33.72
C TYR A 243 52.08 -4.41 -32.52
N ASP A 244 52.82 -5.44 -32.09
CA ASP A 244 53.74 -5.36 -30.94
C ASP A 244 53.04 -4.95 -29.62
N ILE A 245 51.77 -5.31 -29.47
CA ILE A 245 51.06 -5.22 -28.19
C ILE A 245 51.42 -6.48 -27.40
N LYS A 246 52.30 -6.36 -26.41
CA LYS A 246 52.84 -7.50 -25.62
C LYS A 246 52.22 -7.66 -24.24
N VAL A 247 51.45 -6.67 -23.78
CA VAL A 247 50.78 -6.74 -22.47
C VAL A 247 49.78 -7.90 -22.41
N PRO A 248 49.44 -8.39 -21.21
CA PRO A 248 48.39 -9.40 -21.04
C PRO A 248 47.06 -8.91 -21.62
N ILE A 249 46.34 -9.79 -22.32
CA ILE A 249 45.00 -9.54 -22.87
C ILE A 249 44.06 -10.52 -22.18
N VAL A 250 43.08 -10.00 -21.45
CA VAL A 250 42.18 -10.76 -20.59
C VAL A 250 40.80 -10.77 -21.24
N PRO A 251 40.20 -11.94 -21.49
CA PRO A 251 38.86 -12.05 -22.07
C PRO A 251 37.80 -11.60 -21.06
N GLY A 252 36.97 -10.64 -21.47
CA GLY A 252 35.76 -10.21 -20.77
C GLY A 252 34.57 -11.13 -21.06
N ILE A 253 34.10 -11.84 -20.05
CA ILE A 253 33.08 -12.89 -20.13
C ILE A 253 31.75 -12.35 -19.63
N MET A 254 30.77 -12.21 -20.54
CA MET A 254 29.40 -11.90 -20.13
C MET A 254 28.63 -13.18 -19.80
N CYS A 255 28.13 -13.28 -18.58
CA CYS A 255 27.30 -14.42 -18.17
C CYS A 255 25.88 -14.34 -18.74
N LEU A 256 25.44 -15.44 -19.37
CA LEU A 256 24.12 -15.55 -19.97
C LEU A 256 23.06 -15.84 -18.90
N ASN A 257 22.52 -14.78 -18.31
CA ASN A 257 21.54 -14.87 -17.22
C ASN A 257 20.07 -14.90 -17.69
N GLY A 258 19.78 -14.48 -18.94
CA GLY A 258 18.43 -14.45 -19.50
C GLY A 258 18.40 -14.08 -21.00
N LEU A 259 17.38 -14.52 -21.73
CA LEU A 259 17.25 -14.33 -23.19
C LEU A 259 17.19 -12.84 -23.58
N GLY A 260 16.45 -12.03 -22.82
CA GLY A 260 16.34 -10.58 -23.08
C GLY A 260 17.67 -9.86 -22.93
N GLY A 261 18.49 -10.25 -21.95
CA GLY A 261 19.83 -9.71 -21.76
C GLY A 261 20.79 -10.07 -22.89
N LEU A 262 20.75 -11.32 -23.33
CA LEU A 262 21.52 -11.78 -24.50
C LEU A 262 21.18 -10.96 -25.76
N LYS A 263 19.89 -10.82 -26.10
CA LYS A 263 19.45 -10.07 -27.30
C LYS A 263 19.87 -8.60 -27.23
N ARG A 264 19.65 -7.94 -26.09
CA ARG A 264 20.00 -6.51 -25.90
C ARG A 264 21.50 -6.26 -26.01
N MET A 265 22.32 -7.05 -25.33
CA MET A 265 23.76 -6.79 -25.27
C MET A 265 24.45 -7.10 -26.59
N THR A 266 23.99 -8.13 -27.30
CA THR A 266 24.51 -8.47 -28.63
C THR A 266 24.11 -7.44 -29.69
N GLU A 267 22.98 -6.75 -29.51
CA GLU A 267 22.62 -5.60 -30.33
C GLU A 267 23.45 -4.36 -30.00
N LEU A 268 23.58 -4.02 -28.70
CA LEU A 268 24.35 -2.85 -28.24
C LEU A 268 25.84 -2.93 -28.63
N CYS A 269 26.46 -4.09 -28.41
CA CYS A 269 27.87 -4.32 -28.74
C CYS A 269 28.07 -4.76 -30.20
N LYS A 270 27.00 -5.06 -30.94
CA LYS A 270 27.02 -5.61 -32.30
C LYS A 270 27.89 -6.87 -32.44
N THR A 271 27.89 -7.70 -31.39
CA THR A 271 28.73 -8.90 -31.22
C THR A 271 28.31 -10.06 -32.15
N ARG A 272 29.29 -10.76 -32.72
CA ARG A 272 29.13 -11.99 -33.49
C ARG A 272 28.54 -13.09 -32.61
N LEU A 273 27.53 -13.76 -33.16
CA LEU A 273 26.90 -14.90 -32.52
C LEU A 273 27.47 -16.20 -33.12
N PRO A 274 27.89 -17.17 -32.28
CA PRO A 274 28.13 -18.53 -32.73
C PRO A 274 26.89 -19.11 -33.43
N GLU A 275 27.13 -19.99 -34.40
CA GLU A 275 26.06 -20.60 -35.18
C GLU A 275 25.04 -21.32 -34.28
N GLY A 276 23.76 -21.02 -34.50
CA GLY A 276 22.64 -21.56 -33.74
C GLY A 276 22.56 -21.13 -32.27
N LEU A 277 23.44 -20.25 -31.76
CA LEU A 277 23.41 -19.86 -30.34
C LEU A 277 22.07 -19.23 -29.95
N LEU A 278 21.54 -18.33 -30.78
CA LEU A 278 20.27 -17.65 -30.49
C LEU A 278 19.10 -18.63 -30.49
N GLU A 279 19.05 -19.57 -31.44
CA GLU A 279 18.02 -20.61 -31.50
C GLU A 279 18.09 -21.55 -30.29
N ARG A 280 19.30 -21.94 -29.86
CA ARG A 280 19.50 -22.74 -28.64
C ARG A 280 19.06 -21.96 -27.40
N ALA A 281 19.37 -20.67 -27.32
CA ALA A 281 18.96 -19.80 -26.22
C ALA A 281 17.44 -19.63 -26.16
N GLU A 282 16.78 -19.48 -27.30
CA GLU A 282 15.32 -19.40 -27.39
C GLU A 282 14.65 -20.72 -26.96
N LYS A 283 15.19 -21.86 -27.39
CA LYS A 283 14.73 -23.19 -26.94
C LYS A 283 14.92 -23.42 -25.44
N ALA A 284 15.98 -22.86 -24.86
CA ALA A 284 16.27 -22.98 -23.43
C ALA A 284 15.46 -22.01 -22.55
N ASN A 285 14.75 -21.04 -23.14
CA ASN A 285 14.00 -20.00 -22.42
C ASN A 285 12.61 -20.49 -21.95
N THR A 286 12.58 -21.61 -21.25
CA THR A 286 11.35 -22.24 -20.71
C THR A 286 11.12 -21.88 -19.24
N SER A 287 12.18 -21.61 -18.47
CA SER A 287 12.15 -21.04 -17.13
C SER A 287 13.45 -20.29 -16.82
N ASP A 288 13.47 -19.45 -15.77
CA ASP A 288 14.68 -18.76 -15.30
C ASP A 288 15.79 -19.76 -14.97
N GLU A 289 15.46 -20.88 -14.32
CA GLU A 289 16.41 -21.94 -13.99
C GLU A 289 16.94 -22.64 -15.24
N ALA A 290 16.07 -23.00 -16.19
CA ALA A 290 16.48 -23.68 -17.42
C ALA A 290 17.41 -22.80 -18.28
N PHE A 291 17.14 -21.49 -18.33
CA PHE A 291 18.01 -20.55 -19.04
C PHE A 291 19.36 -20.37 -18.34
N LYS A 292 19.39 -20.28 -17.00
CA LYS A 292 20.65 -20.19 -16.25
C LYS A 292 21.50 -21.45 -16.41
N GLU A 293 20.90 -22.65 -16.42
CA GLU A 293 21.61 -23.90 -16.72
C GLU A 293 22.18 -23.92 -18.15
N PHE A 294 21.42 -23.43 -19.12
CA PHE A 294 21.94 -23.23 -20.48
C PHE A 294 23.12 -22.25 -20.49
N GLY A 295 23.01 -21.12 -19.81
CA GLY A 295 24.07 -20.13 -19.69
C GLY A 295 25.34 -20.65 -19.02
N ILE A 296 25.20 -21.52 -18.01
CA ILE A 296 26.32 -22.22 -17.38
C ILE A 296 27.01 -23.12 -18.40
N ARG A 297 26.28 -23.96 -19.14
CA ARG A 297 26.87 -24.88 -20.12
C ARG A 297 27.64 -24.16 -21.22
N GLU A 298 27.04 -23.15 -21.87
CA GLU A 298 27.71 -22.40 -22.94
C GLU A 298 28.90 -21.59 -22.39
N GLY A 299 28.78 -21.02 -21.19
CA GLY A 299 29.87 -20.32 -20.52
C GLY A 299 31.06 -21.22 -20.17
N VAL A 300 30.80 -22.44 -19.70
CA VAL A 300 31.86 -23.44 -19.42
C VAL A 300 32.60 -23.82 -20.70
N ASP A 301 31.88 -24.08 -21.79
CA ASP A 301 32.49 -24.43 -23.08
C ASP A 301 33.38 -23.30 -23.62
N MET A 302 32.86 -22.07 -23.63
CA MET A 302 33.60 -20.89 -24.09
C MET A 302 34.85 -20.64 -23.23
N CYS A 303 34.71 -20.61 -21.91
CA CYS A 303 35.83 -20.37 -21.00
C CYS A 303 36.90 -21.46 -21.09
N ARG A 304 36.52 -22.73 -21.31
CA ARG A 304 37.47 -23.82 -21.50
C ARG A 304 38.31 -23.60 -22.76
N LYS A 305 37.67 -23.29 -23.89
CA LYS A 305 38.35 -22.98 -25.16
C LYS A 305 39.29 -21.78 -25.04
N LEU A 306 38.90 -20.74 -24.30
CA LEU A 306 39.75 -19.57 -24.06
C LEU A 306 41.02 -19.91 -23.25
N LEU A 307 40.89 -20.70 -22.18
CA LEU A 307 42.02 -21.15 -21.38
C LEU A 307 42.95 -22.08 -22.16
N GLU A 308 42.40 -23.04 -22.89
CA GLU A 308 43.15 -23.94 -23.77
C GLU A 308 43.87 -23.16 -24.90
N GLY A 309 43.25 -22.09 -25.40
CA GLY A 309 43.84 -21.16 -26.37
C GLY A 309 44.87 -20.18 -25.79
N GLY A 310 45.23 -20.30 -24.51
CA GLY A 310 46.32 -19.54 -23.88
C GLY A 310 45.90 -18.22 -23.22
N ALA A 311 44.62 -18.01 -22.93
CA ALA A 311 44.19 -16.86 -22.14
C ALA A 311 44.84 -16.87 -20.73
N PRO A 312 45.41 -15.76 -20.25
CA PRO A 312 46.09 -15.72 -18.94
C PRO A 312 45.14 -15.88 -17.76
N GLY A 313 43.88 -15.44 -17.90
CA GLY A 313 42.84 -15.55 -16.89
C GLY A 313 41.47 -15.22 -17.48
N LEU A 314 40.42 -15.22 -16.66
CA LEU A 314 39.04 -14.94 -17.08
C LEU A 314 38.47 -13.76 -16.28
N HIS A 315 37.91 -12.76 -16.95
CA HIS A 315 37.28 -11.61 -16.30
C HIS A 315 35.76 -11.67 -16.47
N PHE A 316 35.00 -11.89 -15.40
CA PHE A 316 33.56 -12.07 -15.49
C PHE A 316 32.79 -10.78 -15.24
N TYR A 317 32.00 -10.36 -16.23
CA TYR A 317 30.97 -9.33 -16.07
C TYR A 317 29.79 -9.93 -15.31
N THR A 318 29.81 -9.83 -13.99
CA THR A 318 28.83 -10.49 -13.14
C THR A 318 27.44 -9.87 -13.28
N LEU A 319 27.35 -8.59 -13.66
CA LEU A 319 26.12 -7.80 -13.61
C LEU A 319 25.46 -7.83 -12.21
N ASN A 320 26.28 -8.00 -11.17
CA ASN A 320 25.83 -8.31 -9.82
C ASN A 320 24.97 -9.57 -9.76
N LEU A 321 25.29 -10.65 -10.49
CA LEU A 321 24.61 -11.94 -10.41
C LEU A 321 25.64 -13.06 -10.26
N GLU A 322 25.43 -13.95 -9.29
CA GLU A 322 26.40 -14.96 -8.89
C GLU A 322 26.11 -16.37 -9.44
N LYS A 323 24.85 -16.73 -9.71
CA LYS A 323 24.48 -18.14 -10.01
C LYS A 323 25.21 -18.71 -11.22
N VAL A 324 25.16 -18.00 -12.35
CA VAL A 324 25.78 -18.46 -13.60
C VAL A 324 27.30 -18.45 -13.50
N VAL A 325 27.89 -17.42 -12.87
CA VAL A 325 29.34 -17.31 -12.65
C VAL A 325 29.85 -18.47 -11.79
N VAL A 326 29.20 -18.76 -10.66
CA VAL A 326 29.54 -19.87 -9.77
C VAL A 326 29.39 -21.20 -10.49
N GLY A 327 28.34 -21.39 -11.28
CA GLY A 327 28.14 -22.58 -12.10
C GLY A 327 29.26 -22.77 -13.13
N ILE A 328 29.70 -21.71 -13.80
CA ILE A 328 30.82 -21.76 -14.75
C ILE A 328 32.12 -22.13 -14.04
N LEU A 329 32.46 -21.47 -12.94
CA LEU A 329 33.66 -21.77 -12.16
C LEU A 329 33.67 -23.22 -11.66
N LYS A 330 32.52 -23.73 -11.22
CA LYS A 330 32.36 -25.14 -10.84
C LYS A 330 32.60 -26.07 -12.03
N GLY A 331 31.99 -25.80 -13.19
CA GLY A 331 32.15 -26.60 -14.40
C GLY A 331 33.57 -26.59 -14.99
N LEU A 332 34.38 -25.58 -14.66
CA LEU A 332 35.80 -25.48 -15.00
C LEU A 332 36.72 -26.12 -13.93
N GLY A 333 36.19 -26.60 -12.81
CA GLY A 333 36.98 -27.13 -11.69
C GLY A 333 37.79 -26.07 -10.94
N LYS A 334 37.38 -24.79 -11.02
CA LYS A 334 38.06 -23.67 -10.33
C LYS A 334 37.62 -23.48 -8.88
N ILE A 335 36.47 -24.04 -8.52
CA ILE A 335 35.93 -24.07 -7.15
C ILE A 335 35.40 -25.47 -6.84
N ASN A 336 35.38 -25.84 -5.55
CA ASN A 336 34.90 -27.16 -5.11
C ASN A 336 33.39 -27.18 -4.79
N ASP A 337 32.82 -28.38 -4.57
CA ASP A 337 31.40 -28.56 -4.28
C ASP A 337 30.93 -27.83 -3.01
N SER A 338 31.78 -27.74 -1.99
CA SER A 338 31.48 -27.01 -0.74
C SER A 338 31.38 -25.50 -0.99
N GLN A 339 32.34 -24.95 -1.74
CA GLN A 339 32.33 -23.55 -2.17
C GLN A 339 31.10 -23.24 -3.04
N ALA A 340 30.68 -24.16 -3.92
CA ALA A 340 29.49 -23.97 -4.75
C ALA A 340 28.18 -24.12 -3.95
N ALA A 341 28.10 -25.05 -2.99
CA ALA A 341 26.91 -25.29 -2.16
C ALA A 341 26.54 -24.07 -1.31
N ALA A 342 27.53 -23.28 -0.87
CA ALA A 342 27.33 -22.01 -0.15
C ALA A 342 26.51 -20.96 -0.96
N PHE A 343 26.28 -21.20 -2.25
CA PHE A 343 25.52 -20.33 -3.15
C PHE A 343 24.20 -20.95 -3.64
N GLN A 344 23.83 -22.16 -3.18
CA GLN A 344 22.58 -22.84 -3.57
C GLN A 344 21.35 -22.47 -2.72
N ALA A 345 21.55 -21.89 -1.52
CA ALA A 345 20.48 -21.37 -0.69
C ALA A 345 20.32 -19.85 -0.92
N VAL A 346 19.07 -19.41 -1.13
CA VAL A 346 18.59 -18.02 -1.26
C VAL A 346 18.77 -17.41 -2.67
N GLU A 347 17.74 -17.53 -3.52
CA GLU A 347 17.63 -16.78 -4.79
C GLU A 347 16.43 -15.81 -4.80
N ALA A 348 16.10 -15.20 -3.66
CA ALA A 348 15.13 -14.10 -3.60
C ALA A 348 15.74 -12.74 -4.01
N ASP A 349 17.07 -12.56 -3.88
CA ASP A 349 17.74 -11.25 -3.99
C ASP A 349 18.20 -10.86 -5.41
N ALA A 350 18.13 -11.76 -6.39
CA ALA A 350 18.70 -11.51 -7.73
C ALA A 350 17.87 -10.55 -8.60
N LYS A 351 16.55 -10.40 -8.35
CA LYS A 351 15.64 -9.62 -9.22
C LYS A 351 15.76 -8.10 -9.06
N PHE A 352 16.46 -7.59 -8.04
CA PHE A 352 16.58 -6.15 -7.76
C PHE A 352 17.97 -5.54 -8.07
N MET A 353 18.95 -6.33 -8.53
CA MET A 353 20.37 -5.93 -8.49
C MET A 353 21.03 -5.56 -9.82
N VAL A 354 20.34 -5.74 -10.96
CA VAL A 354 20.88 -5.44 -12.29
C VAL A 354 20.42 -4.05 -12.75
N SER A 355 21.11 -2.97 -12.34
CA SER A 355 20.88 -1.66 -12.97
C SER A 355 22.13 -0.79 -13.14
N ALA A 356 22.94 -1.12 -14.15
CA ALA A 356 23.82 -0.11 -14.76
C ALA A 356 23.67 -0.03 -16.28
N GLN A 357 23.31 -1.12 -16.98
CA GLN A 357 23.17 -1.11 -18.45
C GLN A 357 21.76 -1.44 -18.98
N GLY A 358 20.74 -1.47 -18.12
CA GLY A 358 19.35 -1.66 -18.55
C GLY A 358 19.02 -3.07 -19.04
N ILE A 359 19.76 -4.10 -18.63
CA ILE A 359 19.39 -5.51 -18.87
C ILE A 359 18.24 -5.91 -17.93
N THR A 360 17.07 -5.37 -18.28
CA THR A 360 15.71 -5.75 -17.95
C THR A 360 15.19 -7.03 -18.63
N THR A 361 15.32 -8.26 -18.10
CA THR A 361 14.27 -9.25 -18.42
C THR A 361 13.04 -8.82 -17.63
N GLY A 362 12.10 -8.18 -18.32
CA GLY A 362 11.05 -7.39 -17.69
C GLY A 362 10.20 -8.18 -16.70
N THR A 363 10.25 -7.78 -15.44
CA THR A 363 9.05 -7.38 -14.69
C THR A 363 9.34 -6.00 -14.11
N LYS A 364 8.34 -5.10 -14.17
CA LYS A 364 8.44 -3.67 -13.82
C LYS A 364 9.20 -3.47 -12.50
N GLY A 365 10.40 -2.89 -12.57
CA GLY A 365 11.22 -2.64 -11.39
C GLY A 365 10.51 -1.73 -10.39
N ASN A 366 10.63 -2.05 -9.09
CA ASN A 366 10.28 -1.13 -8.02
C ASN A 366 11.17 0.11 -8.18
N ARG A 367 10.54 1.19 -8.65
CA ARG A 367 11.05 2.56 -8.53
C ARG A 367 11.34 2.79 -7.04
N PRO A 368 12.37 3.58 -6.66
CA PRO A 368 12.49 4.01 -5.27
C PRO A 368 11.14 4.55 -4.82
N ALA A 369 10.68 4.13 -3.65
CA ALA A 369 9.52 4.73 -3.01
C ALA A 369 9.89 6.18 -2.71
N LEU A 370 9.69 7.06 -3.70
CA LEU A 370 9.72 8.50 -3.48
C LEU A 370 8.72 8.79 -2.36
N PRO A 371 8.94 9.83 -1.53
CA PRO A 371 7.98 10.20 -0.48
C PRO A 371 6.53 10.26 -0.97
N GLY A 372 6.30 10.58 -2.26
CA GLY A 372 4.99 10.61 -2.92
C GLY A 372 4.36 9.26 -3.28
N ASN A 373 5.02 8.13 -3.03
CA ASN A 373 4.44 6.78 -3.21
C ASN A 373 3.90 6.18 -1.89
N ARG A 374 4.14 6.86 -0.76
CA ARG A 374 3.61 6.43 0.55
C ARG A 374 2.10 6.72 0.61
N PRO A 375 1.30 5.86 1.25
CA PRO A 375 -0.10 6.18 1.55
C PRO A 375 -0.17 7.39 2.50
N LEU A 376 -1.30 8.10 2.49
CA LEU A 376 -1.52 9.26 3.36
C LEU A 376 -1.25 8.95 4.84
N SER A 377 -1.61 7.74 5.31
CA SER A 377 -1.38 7.31 6.69
C SER A 377 0.08 7.26 7.11
N GLU A 378 1.01 7.08 6.18
CA GLU A 378 2.46 7.07 6.44
C GLU A 378 3.11 8.41 6.08
N ALA A 379 2.63 9.06 5.02
CA ALA A 379 3.18 10.33 4.55
C ALA A 379 2.80 11.50 5.47
N ASP A 380 1.56 11.50 5.98
CA ASP A 380 0.99 12.53 6.86
C ASP A 380 -0.09 11.90 7.77
N PRO A 381 0.32 11.25 8.88
CA PRO A 381 -0.60 10.61 9.81
C PRO A 381 -1.64 11.56 10.42
N LEU A 382 -1.29 12.84 10.59
CA LEU A 382 -2.20 13.86 11.13
C LEU A 382 -3.33 14.15 10.14
N MET A 383 -3.00 14.39 8.87
CA MET A 383 -4.01 14.56 7.84
C MET A 383 -4.84 13.30 7.63
N HIS A 384 -4.23 12.11 7.74
CA HIS A 384 -4.99 10.85 7.73
C HIS A 384 -6.01 10.80 8.87
N GLN A 385 -5.63 11.16 10.09
CA GLN A 385 -6.52 11.20 11.25
C GLN A 385 -7.66 12.20 11.04
N LEU A 386 -7.39 13.41 10.53
CA LEU A 386 -8.43 14.40 10.22
C LEU A 386 -9.41 13.89 9.16
N VAL A 387 -8.93 13.20 8.13
CA VAL A 387 -9.79 12.54 7.13
C VAL A 387 -10.66 11.46 7.77
N GLN A 388 -10.12 10.63 8.67
CA GLN A 388 -10.92 9.64 9.40
C GLN A 388 -11.94 10.28 10.34
N GLN A 389 -11.60 11.40 11.00
CA GLN A 389 -12.52 12.14 11.86
C GLN A 389 -13.69 12.74 11.08
N GLU A 390 -13.44 13.37 9.92
CA GLU A 390 -14.50 13.90 9.06
C GLU A 390 -15.37 12.78 8.48
N LYS A 391 -14.76 11.66 8.08
CA LYS A 391 -15.50 10.47 7.65
C LYS A 391 -16.43 9.97 8.77
N ALA A 392 -15.91 9.81 9.98
CA ALA A 392 -16.70 9.38 11.12
C ALA A 392 -17.83 10.37 11.47
N ARG A 393 -17.58 11.68 11.31
CA ARG A 393 -18.60 12.73 11.47
C ARG A 393 -19.73 12.53 10.47
N GLN A 394 -19.42 12.42 9.18
CA GLN A 394 -20.40 12.23 8.11
C GLN A 394 -21.25 10.96 8.29
N THR A 395 -20.67 9.88 8.83
CA THR A 395 -21.40 8.64 9.08
C THR A 395 -22.36 8.75 10.28
N ARG A 396 -21.96 9.41 11.37
CA ARG A 396 -22.79 9.51 12.59
C ARG A 396 -23.77 10.69 12.62
N CYS A 397 -23.67 11.61 11.66
CA CYS A 397 -24.51 12.80 11.60
C CYS A 397 -25.67 12.68 10.60
N ILE A 398 -26.72 13.45 10.84
CA ILE A 398 -27.79 13.70 9.87
C ILE A 398 -27.38 14.92 9.03
N GLU A 399 -27.04 14.70 7.76
CA GLU A 399 -26.58 15.76 6.85
C GLU A 399 -27.72 16.39 6.05
N LEU A 400 -28.11 17.62 6.39
CA LEU A 400 -29.24 18.34 5.80
C LEU A 400 -28.85 19.63 5.09
N ILE A 401 -27.56 19.90 4.87
CA ILE A 401 -27.13 21.02 4.03
C ILE A 401 -27.57 20.75 2.58
N ALA A 402 -28.52 21.55 2.07
CA ALA A 402 -29.15 21.31 0.77
C ALA A 402 -28.23 21.36 -0.47
N SER A 403 -27.00 21.83 -0.30
CA SER A 403 -25.96 21.87 -1.32
C SER A 403 -24.91 20.76 -1.17
N GLU A 404 -25.04 19.90 -0.17
CA GLU A 404 -24.14 18.77 0.05
C GLU A 404 -24.76 17.47 -0.41
N ASN A 405 -23.89 16.50 -0.65
CA ASN A 405 -24.23 15.15 -1.03
C ASN A 405 -23.03 14.23 -0.78
N PHE A 406 -23.27 12.93 -0.78
CA PHE A 406 -22.19 11.94 -0.77
C PHE A 406 -21.95 11.46 -2.20
N THR A 407 -20.77 11.74 -2.73
CA THR A 407 -20.38 11.28 -4.07
C THR A 407 -20.06 9.79 -4.04
N SER A 408 -20.14 9.11 -5.18
CA SER A 408 -19.76 7.70 -5.26
C SER A 408 -18.25 7.48 -5.11
N ARG A 409 -17.88 6.26 -4.70
CA ARG A 409 -16.47 5.81 -4.64
C ARG A 409 -15.76 5.95 -5.98
N ALA A 410 -16.43 5.57 -7.07
CA ALA A 410 -15.86 5.64 -8.41
C ALA A 410 -15.48 7.08 -8.82
N VAL A 411 -16.27 8.08 -8.41
CA VAL A 411 -15.95 9.50 -8.61
C VAL A 411 -14.72 9.89 -7.78
N MET A 412 -14.63 9.47 -6.51
CA MET A 412 -13.46 9.74 -5.66
C MET A 412 -12.17 9.11 -6.18
N GLU A 413 -12.24 7.87 -6.71
CA GLU A 413 -11.10 7.18 -7.33
C GLU A 413 -10.59 7.91 -8.57
N CYS A 414 -11.50 8.43 -9.42
CA CYS A 414 -11.12 9.26 -10.55
C CYS A 414 -10.48 10.59 -10.10
N LEU A 415 -11.00 11.19 -9.02
CA LEU A 415 -10.49 12.45 -8.48
C LEU A 415 -9.07 12.31 -7.90
N GLY A 416 -8.77 11.17 -7.27
CA GLY A 416 -7.44 10.82 -6.74
C GLY A 416 -6.50 10.12 -7.73
N SER A 417 -6.74 10.25 -9.04
CA SER A 417 -6.00 9.53 -10.08
C SER A 417 -4.85 10.33 -10.71
N ALA A 418 -4.05 9.65 -11.55
CA ALA A 418 -2.96 10.25 -12.31
C ALA A 418 -3.40 11.35 -13.30
N LEU A 419 -4.70 11.51 -13.56
CA LEU A 419 -5.25 12.61 -14.37
C LEU A 419 -4.89 13.99 -13.78
N THR A 420 -4.61 14.07 -12.47
CA THR A 420 -4.17 15.31 -11.81
C THR A 420 -2.83 15.83 -12.33
N ASN A 421 -1.96 14.95 -12.84
CA ASN A 421 -0.61 15.30 -13.24
C ASN A 421 -0.53 15.98 -14.61
N LYS A 422 -1.59 15.90 -15.44
CA LYS A 422 -1.51 16.31 -16.84
C LYS A 422 -1.99 17.75 -17.04
N TYR A 423 -1.12 18.56 -17.63
CA TYR A 423 -1.46 19.88 -18.16
C TYR A 423 -2.07 19.77 -19.57
N SER A 424 -3.25 20.33 -19.80
CA SER A 424 -4.02 20.15 -21.05
C SER A 424 -4.70 21.43 -21.53
N GLU A 425 -4.04 22.58 -21.39
CA GLU A 425 -4.57 23.86 -21.89
C GLU A 425 -4.99 23.79 -23.37
N GLY A 426 -6.11 24.45 -23.66
CA GLY A 426 -6.81 24.38 -24.95
C GLY A 426 -8.02 23.43 -24.92
N GLN A 427 -8.49 23.07 -26.11
CA GLN A 427 -9.61 22.15 -26.32
C GLN A 427 -9.10 20.82 -26.90
N PRO A 428 -9.87 19.71 -26.78
CA PRO A 428 -9.52 18.45 -27.45
C PRO A 428 -9.19 18.66 -28.94
N GLY A 429 -8.08 18.09 -29.40
CA GLY A 429 -7.56 18.29 -30.77
C GLY A 429 -6.87 19.64 -31.04
N ASN A 430 -6.95 20.61 -30.13
CA ASN A 430 -6.29 21.91 -30.23
C ASN A 430 -5.65 22.31 -28.88
N ARG A 431 -4.61 21.57 -28.50
CA ARG A 431 -3.91 21.73 -27.21
C ARG A 431 -2.62 22.51 -27.36
N TYR A 432 -2.26 23.26 -26.33
CA TYR A 432 -1.00 24.01 -26.24
C TYR A 432 0.20 23.11 -25.88
N TYR A 433 -0.06 21.90 -25.38
CA TYR A 433 0.95 20.94 -24.95
C TYR A 433 0.74 19.56 -25.60
N GLY A 434 1.84 18.84 -25.83
CA GLY A 434 1.81 17.44 -26.25
C GLY A 434 1.37 16.46 -25.14
N GLY A 435 1.14 15.20 -25.52
CA GLY A 435 0.83 14.10 -24.57
C GLY A 435 -0.62 14.05 -24.06
N ASN A 436 -1.56 14.67 -24.77
CA ASN A 436 -2.97 14.76 -24.37
C ASN A 436 -3.90 13.72 -25.02
N GLU A 437 -3.36 12.68 -25.67
CA GLU A 437 -4.17 11.68 -26.39
C GLU A 437 -5.27 11.05 -25.53
N VAL A 438 -4.95 10.67 -24.28
CA VAL A 438 -5.94 10.11 -23.34
C VAL A 438 -6.81 11.20 -22.72
N ILE A 439 -6.24 12.39 -22.45
CA ILE A 439 -7.00 13.50 -21.88
C ILE A 439 -8.09 13.98 -22.82
N ASP A 440 -7.82 14.04 -24.12
CA ASP A 440 -8.80 14.41 -25.13
C ASP A 440 -9.96 13.41 -25.18
N LYS A 441 -9.66 12.11 -25.06
CA LYS A 441 -10.68 11.05 -24.94
C LYS A 441 -11.53 11.22 -23.68
N VAL A 442 -10.90 11.53 -22.53
CA VAL A 442 -11.59 11.76 -21.25
C VAL A 442 -12.50 12.98 -21.33
N GLU A 443 -12.01 14.10 -21.86
CA GLU A 443 -12.79 15.33 -21.96
C GLU A 443 -13.94 15.21 -22.97
N ASN A 444 -13.70 14.63 -24.15
CA ASN A 444 -14.77 14.37 -25.12
C ASN A 444 -15.83 13.43 -24.55
N LEU A 445 -15.43 12.33 -23.90
CA LEU A 445 -16.37 11.43 -23.23
C LEU A 445 -17.20 12.15 -22.15
N CYS A 446 -16.59 13.09 -21.42
CA CYS A 446 -17.30 13.90 -20.43
C CYS A 446 -18.34 14.80 -21.10
N LYS A 447 -17.98 15.47 -22.21
CA LYS A 447 -18.91 16.31 -23.00
C LYS A 447 -20.07 15.49 -23.56
N ASP A 448 -19.77 14.33 -24.16
CA ASP A 448 -20.78 13.44 -24.73
C ASP A 448 -21.77 12.96 -23.67
N ARG A 449 -21.26 12.51 -22.52
CA ARG A 449 -22.10 12.08 -21.38
C ARG A 449 -22.89 13.24 -20.78
N ALA A 450 -22.33 14.45 -20.76
CA ALA A 450 -23.05 15.63 -20.26
C ALA A 450 -24.24 15.94 -21.16
N LEU A 451 -24.05 16.02 -22.49
CA LEU A 451 -25.15 16.22 -23.43
C LEU A 451 -26.19 15.11 -23.32
N LYS A 452 -25.76 13.85 -23.24
CA LYS A 452 -26.65 12.69 -23.10
C LYS A 452 -27.48 12.73 -21.81
N ALA A 453 -26.85 12.97 -20.66
CA ALA A 453 -27.51 12.97 -19.35
C ALA A 453 -28.61 14.05 -19.25
N PHE A 454 -28.50 15.14 -20.01
CA PHE A 454 -29.52 16.19 -20.10
C PHE A 454 -30.42 16.06 -21.34
N SER A 455 -30.34 14.93 -22.06
CA SER A 455 -31.13 14.65 -23.28
C SER A 455 -30.99 15.71 -24.37
N LEU A 456 -29.77 16.21 -24.59
CA LEU A 456 -29.47 17.29 -25.53
C LEU A 456 -28.90 16.78 -26.84
N ASN A 457 -29.31 17.40 -27.94
CA ASN A 457 -28.75 17.16 -29.26
C ASN A 457 -27.46 17.97 -29.44
N GLU A 458 -26.35 17.30 -29.75
CA GLU A 458 -25.04 17.92 -29.97
C GLU A 458 -24.99 18.98 -31.08
N LYS A 459 -25.95 18.94 -32.02
CA LYS A 459 -26.07 19.94 -33.09
C LYS A 459 -26.74 21.23 -32.63
N GLU A 460 -27.52 21.17 -31.56
CA GLU A 460 -28.26 22.30 -31.00
C GLU A 460 -27.58 22.85 -29.74
N TRP A 461 -26.85 21.99 -29.03
CA TRP A 461 -26.20 22.31 -27.76
C TRP A 461 -24.76 21.85 -27.73
N GLY A 462 -23.88 22.74 -27.26
CA GLY A 462 -22.53 22.40 -26.85
C GLY A 462 -22.37 22.49 -25.34
N VAL A 463 -21.26 21.95 -24.83
CA VAL A 463 -20.92 22.01 -23.41
C VAL A 463 -19.41 22.20 -23.20
N ASN A 464 -19.06 23.11 -22.30
CA ASN A 464 -17.72 23.22 -21.74
C ASN A 464 -17.72 22.66 -20.31
N VAL A 465 -16.85 21.67 -20.08
CA VAL A 465 -16.74 20.89 -18.82
C VAL A 465 -15.50 21.27 -18.00
N GLN A 466 -14.76 22.30 -18.41
CA GLN A 466 -13.53 22.74 -17.77
C GLN A 466 -13.69 23.73 -16.59
N PRO A 467 -14.84 24.41 -16.34
CA PRO A 467 -14.95 25.31 -15.19
C PRO A 467 -14.64 24.61 -13.86
N TYR A 468 -13.74 25.19 -13.06
CA TYR A 468 -13.30 24.57 -11.80
C TYR A 468 -14.41 24.41 -10.77
N SER A 469 -15.46 25.24 -10.84
CA SER A 469 -16.66 25.17 -10.00
C SER A 469 -17.80 25.99 -10.60
N GLY A 470 -18.91 26.14 -9.87
CA GLY A 470 -20.08 26.91 -10.32
C GLY A 470 -19.82 28.41 -10.43
N SER A 471 -19.12 29.02 -9.47
CA SER A 471 -18.82 30.45 -9.52
C SER A 471 -17.92 30.83 -10.71
N PRO A 472 -16.82 30.10 -10.99
CA PRO A 472 -16.07 30.26 -12.25
C PRO A 472 -16.93 30.06 -13.49
N ALA A 473 -17.83 29.07 -13.51
CA ALA A 473 -18.71 28.83 -14.65
C ALA A 473 -19.60 30.04 -14.97
N ASN A 474 -20.28 30.60 -13.96
CA ASN A 474 -21.12 31.78 -14.16
C ASN A 474 -20.29 32.98 -14.60
N PHE A 475 -19.13 33.20 -13.99
CA PHE A 475 -18.28 34.35 -14.33
C PHE A 475 -17.68 34.25 -15.74
N ALA A 476 -17.39 33.03 -16.21
CA ALA A 476 -16.97 32.79 -17.59
C ALA A 476 -18.08 33.11 -18.59
N VAL A 477 -19.34 32.78 -18.29
CA VAL A 477 -20.48 33.16 -19.14
C VAL A 477 -20.64 34.68 -19.22
N TYR A 478 -20.57 35.38 -18.08
CA TYR A 478 -20.64 36.85 -18.10
C TYR A 478 -19.49 37.45 -18.92
N THR A 479 -18.27 36.96 -18.72
CA THR A 479 -17.08 37.45 -19.44
C THR A 479 -17.14 37.15 -20.94
N ALA A 480 -17.68 35.99 -21.33
CA ALA A 480 -17.85 35.61 -22.73
C ALA A 480 -18.87 36.49 -23.46
N LEU A 481 -19.99 36.77 -22.78
CA LEU A 481 -21.19 37.27 -23.43
C LEU A 481 -21.44 38.76 -23.20
N LEU A 482 -20.85 39.35 -22.16
CA LEU A 482 -21.12 40.71 -21.74
C LEU A 482 -19.81 41.53 -21.64
N PRO A 483 -19.77 42.76 -22.18
CA PRO A 483 -18.71 43.70 -21.82
C PRO A 483 -18.79 44.08 -20.33
N PRO A 484 -17.67 44.48 -19.70
CA PRO A 484 -17.69 45.02 -18.34
C PRO A 484 -18.73 46.13 -18.17
N HIS A 485 -19.34 46.20 -16.99
CA HIS A 485 -20.44 47.12 -16.62
C HIS A 485 -21.77 46.86 -17.33
N SER A 486 -21.90 45.79 -18.13
CA SER A 486 -23.21 45.36 -18.62
C SER A 486 -24.17 45.08 -17.48
N ARG A 487 -25.46 45.31 -17.75
CA ARG A 487 -26.51 45.15 -16.75
C ARG A 487 -26.97 43.70 -16.64
N VAL A 488 -27.07 43.19 -15.42
CA VAL A 488 -27.52 41.82 -15.13
C VAL A 488 -28.63 41.82 -14.09
N MET A 489 -29.61 40.93 -14.23
CA MET A 489 -30.65 40.72 -13.21
C MET A 489 -30.66 39.27 -12.74
N GLY A 490 -30.64 39.07 -11.43
CA GLY A 490 -30.69 37.75 -10.78
C GLY A 490 -31.57 37.77 -9.54
N LEU A 491 -31.92 36.61 -9.01
CA LEU A 491 -32.75 36.53 -7.80
C LEU A 491 -31.97 37.12 -6.59
N ASP A 492 -32.65 37.93 -5.78
CA ASP A 492 -32.08 38.51 -4.57
C ASP A 492 -31.66 37.42 -3.57
N LEU A 493 -30.53 37.61 -2.86
CA LEU A 493 -30.01 36.60 -1.94
C LEU A 493 -31.01 36.24 -0.81
N PRO A 494 -31.69 37.19 -0.14
CA PRO A 494 -32.75 36.88 0.83
C PRO A 494 -34.02 36.30 0.21
N SER A 495 -34.20 36.44 -1.11
CA SER A 495 -35.29 35.81 -1.86
C SER A 495 -34.91 34.41 -2.37
N GLY A 496 -33.72 33.91 -2.03
CA GLY A 496 -33.27 32.56 -2.39
C GLY A 496 -32.25 32.50 -3.53
N GLY A 497 -31.77 33.63 -4.02
CA GLY A 497 -30.74 33.71 -5.05
C GLY A 497 -29.35 33.26 -4.59
N HIS A 498 -28.37 33.35 -5.47
CA HIS A 498 -26.96 33.03 -5.15
C HIS A 498 -26.07 34.27 -5.23
N LEU A 499 -24.94 34.26 -4.52
CA LEU A 499 -23.96 35.36 -4.53
C LEU A 499 -23.51 35.73 -5.96
N THR A 500 -23.31 34.74 -6.83
CA THR A 500 -22.82 34.92 -8.21
C THR A 500 -23.87 35.48 -9.16
N HIS A 501 -25.11 35.72 -8.68
CA HIS A 501 -26.17 36.35 -9.46
C HIS A 501 -26.18 37.87 -9.30
N GLY A 502 -25.08 38.44 -8.77
CA GLY A 502 -24.90 39.88 -8.65
C GLY A 502 -25.26 40.46 -7.28
N TYR A 503 -24.89 39.80 -6.18
CA TYR A 503 -25.22 40.28 -4.84
C TYR A 503 -24.46 41.57 -4.44
N TYR A 504 -25.20 42.52 -3.88
CA TYR A 504 -24.68 43.72 -3.21
C TYR A 504 -25.61 44.09 -2.05
N THR A 505 -25.07 44.84 -1.10
CA THR A 505 -25.83 45.47 0.00
C THR A 505 -26.00 46.96 -0.29
N ALA A 506 -26.85 47.65 0.46
CA ALA A 506 -27.05 49.10 0.34
C ALA A 506 -25.74 49.92 0.47
N ARG A 507 -24.70 49.37 1.11
CA ARG A 507 -23.41 50.07 1.34
C ARG A 507 -22.24 49.51 0.55
N LYS A 508 -22.33 48.29 0.02
CA LYS A 508 -21.17 47.57 -0.50
C LYS A 508 -21.54 46.52 -1.56
N LYS A 509 -20.84 46.54 -2.69
CA LYS A 509 -20.79 45.45 -3.68
C LYS A 509 -20.00 44.28 -3.10
N ILE A 510 -20.61 43.10 -3.01
CA ILE A 510 -20.03 41.91 -2.34
C ILE A 510 -19.50 40.93 -3.37
N SER A 511 -20.34 40.54 -4.32
CA SER A 511 -19.99 39.61 -5.38
C SER A 511 -19.12 40.27 -6.43
N ALA A 512 -18.11 39.54 -6.96
CA ALA A 512 -17.37 39.99 -8.14
C ALA A 512 -18.30 40.33 -9.31
N THR A 513 -19.45 39.64 -9.41
CA THR A 513 -20.46 39.93 -10.43
C THR A 513 -21.00 41.35 -10.31
N SER A 514 -21.30 41.85 -9.10
CA SER A 514 -21.78 43.22 -8.93
C SER A 514 -20.67 44.28 -9.01
N ILE A 515 -19.40 43.86 -8.94
CA ILE A 515 -18.22 44.72 -9.11
C ILE A 515 -17.93 44.95 -10.60
N TYR A 516 -17.82 43.87 -11.38
CA TYR A 516 -17.47 43.93 -12.80
C TYR A 516 -18.67 44.16 -13.72
N PHE A 517 -19.88 43.87 -13.25
CA PHE A 517 -21.15 44.08 -13.96
C PHE A 517 -22.12 44.87 -13.07
N GLU A 518 -23.10 45.54 -13.68
CA GLU A 518 -24.09 46.30 -12.94
C GLU A 518 -25.31 45.42 -12.66
N SER A 519 -25.47 45.00 -11.40
CA SER A 519 -26.54 44.11 -10.98
C SER A 519 -27.76 44.87 -10.46
N LEU A 520 -28.96 44.37 -10.77
CA LEU A 520 -30.21 44.73 -10.09
C LEU A 520 -31.00 43.45 -9.77
N PRO A 521 -31.27 43.12 -8.49
CA PRO A 521 -31.95 41.88 -8.17
C PRO A 521 -33.46 41.96 -8.40
N TYR A 522 -34.07 40.85 -8.79
CA TYR A 522 -35.52 40.64 -8.67
C TYR A 522 -35.84 39.81 -7.42
N ARG A 523 -37.09 39.83 -6.95
CA ARG A 523 -37.48 39.28 -5.65
C ARG A 523 -38.64 38.32 -5.74
N VAL A 524 -38.86 37.58 -4.66
CA VAL A 524 -40.12 36.88 -4.42
C VAL A 524 -41.18 37.85 -3.87
N HIS A 525 -42.44 37.54 -4.13
CA HIS A 525 -43.59 38.23 -3.56
C HIS A 525 -43.60 38.03 -2.04
N PRO A 526 -43.77 39.11 -1.23
CA PRO A 526 -43.58 39.07 0.21
C PRO A 526 -44.51 38.09 0.93
N GLU A 527 -45.73 37.91 0.43
CA GLU A 527 -46.75 37.07 1.08
C GLU A 527 -46.70 35.61 0.63
N THR A 528 -46.46 35.35 -0.66
CA THR A 528 -46.56 34.00 -1.23
C THR A 528 -45.20 33.29 -1.27
N GLY A 529 -44.10 34.05 -1.21
CA GLY A 529 -42.75 33.51 -1.35
C GLY A 529 -42.42 32.99 -2.76
N LEU A 530 -43.27 33.26 -3.75
CA LEU A 530 -43.05 32.91 -5.17
C LEU A 530 -42.36 34.06 -5.92
N ILE A 531 -41.61 33.79 -6.98
CA ILE A 531 -41.00 34.84 -7.81
C ILE A 531 -42.07 35.81 -8.32
N ASP A 532 -41.87 37.11 -8.08
CA ASP A 532 -42.79 38.16 -8.55
C ASP A 532 -42.46 38.54 -10.00
N PHE A 533 -43.05 37.80 -10.94
CA PHE A 533 -42.85 38.02 -12.37
C PHE A 533 -43.35 39.38 -12.86
N ALA A 534 -44.38 39.95 -12.21
CA ALA A 534 -44.90 41.25 -12.59
C ALA A 534 -43.90 42.37 -12.25
N GLU A 535 -43.34 42.34 -11.05
CA GLU A 535 -42.31 43.30 -10.64
C GLU A 535 -40.97 43.05 -11.36
N LEU A 536 -40.59 41.78 -11.61
CA LEU A 536 -39.44 41.46 -12.46
C LEU A 536 -39.60 42.08 -13.85
N ARG A 537 -40.74 41.87 -14.52
CA ARG A 537 -41.00 42.42 -15.87
C ARG A 537 -40.90 43.94 -15.88
N LYS A 538 -41.57 44.60 -14.92
CA LYS A 538 -41.54 46.06 -14.76
C LYS A 538 -40.12 46.58 -14.54
N SER A 539 -39.35 45.95 -13.64
CA SER A 539 -37.97 46.32 -13.36
C SER A 539 -37.06 46.09 -14.56
N ALA A 540 -37.24 45.00 -15.30
CA ALA A 540 -36.46 44.69 -16.50
C ALA A 540 -36.71 45.70 -17.63
N LEU A 541 -37.94 46.17 -17.82
CA LEU A 541 -38.28 47.20 -18.82
C LEU A 541 -37.57 48.54 -18.57
N VAL A 542 -37.35 48.89 -17.29
CA VAL A 542 -36.66 50.12 -16.88
C VAL A 542 -35.15 49.91 -16.87
N PHE A 543 -34.68 48.83 -16.26
CA PHE A 543 -33.26 48.56 -16.07
C PHE A 543 -32.58 48.09 -17.35
N ARG A 544 -33.30 47.49 -18.29
CA ARG A 544 -32.77 46.97 -19.57
C ARG A 544 -31.53 46.08 -19.34
N PRO A 545 -31.69 44.93 -18.66
CA PRO A 545 -30.59 44.01 -18.48
C PRO A 545 -30.11 43.46 -19.83
N ALA A 546 -28.79 43.32 -19.98
CA ALA A 546 -28.22 42.56 -21.07
C ALA A 546 -28.39 41.04 -20.83
N MET A 547 -28.50 40.62 -19.57
CA MET A 547 -28.73 39.23 -19.19
C MET A 547 -29.68 39.12 -18.00
N ILE A 548 -30.63 38.19 -18.08
CA ILE A 548 -31.48 37.77 -16.97
C ILE A 548 -31.06 36.36 -16.56
N LEU A 549 -30.86 36.15 -15.26
CA LEU A 549 -30.53 34.86 -14.68
C LEU A 549 -31.75 34.25 -14.00
N CYS A 550 -32.06 32.99 -14.32
CA CYS A 550 -33.10 32.20 -13.67
C CYS A 550 -32.49 30.96 -13.01
N GLY A 551 -32.27 31.04 -11.70
CA GLY A 551 -31.67 29.99 -10.89
C GLY A 551 -31.65 30.39 -9.43
N ALA A 552 -31.57 29.43 -8.51
CA ALA A 552 -31.70 29.70 -7.09
C ALA A 552 -30.89 28.74 -6.21
N SER A 553 -30.51 29.22 -5.02
CA SER A 553 -29.87 28.42 -3.96
C SER A 553 -30.81 28.02 -2.84
N ALA A 554 -31.87 28.80 -2.59
CA ALA A 554 -32.81 28.59 -1.50
C ALA A 554 -34.26 28.94 -1.90
N TYR A 555 -34.65 28.57 -3.12
CA TYR A 555 -36.02 28.68 -3.59
C TYR A 555 -36.66 27.28 -3.64
N PRO A 556 -37.72 27.00 -2.86
CA PRO A 556 -38.26 25.64 -2.71
C PRO A 556 -39.26 25.24 -3.80
N ARG A 557 -39.48 26.06 -4.83
CA ARG A 557 -40.52 25.84 -5.85
C ARG A 557 -39.94 25.59 -7.23
N VAL A 558 -40.77 25.04 -8.12
CA VAL A 558 -40.43 24.91 -9.55
C VAL A 558 -40.17 26.30 -10.15
N ILE A 559 -39.16 26.38 -11.00
CA ILE A 559 -38.82 27.60 -11.76
C ILE A 559 -39.60 27.60 -13.08
N ASP A 560 -40.36 28.67 -13.32
CA ASP A 560 -41.12 28.88 -14.56
C ASP A 560 -40.23 29.54 -15.62
N PHE A 561 -39.45 28.73 -16.34
CA PHE A 561 -38.50 29.19 -17.36
C PHE A 561 -39.18 29.87 -18.57
N ALA A 562 -40.43 29.51 -18.87
CA ALA A 562 -41.18 30.10 -19.98
C ALA A 562 -41.46 31.59 -19.73
N LYS A 563 -41.92 31.94 -18.53
CA LYS A 563 -42.12 33.37 -18.17
C LYS A 563 -40.82 34.17 -18.17
N PHE A 564 -39.71 33.56 -17.76
CA PHE A 564 -38.40 34.21 -17.88
C PHE A 564 -38.03 34.47 -19.33
N ARG A 565 -38.29 33.51 -20.24
CA ARG A 565 -38.07 33.68 -21.69
C ARG A 565 -38.93 34.82 -22.25
N GLU A 566 -40.21 34.87 -21.93
CA GLU A 566 -41.09 35.97 -22.38
C GLU A 566 -40.52 37.35 -22.00
N ILE A 567 -40.09 37.52 -20.74
CA ILE A 567 -39.53 38.79 -20.26
C ILE A 567 -38.17 39.08 -20.91
N ALA A 568 -37.30 38.06 -21.04
CA ALA A 568 -35.99 38.21 -21.66
C ALA A 568 -36.11 38.65 -23.12
N ASP A 569 -37.02 38.05 -23.89
CA ASP A 569 -37.26 38.43 -25.29
C ASP A 569 -37.85 39.84 -25.40
N GLU A 570 -38.77 40.23 -24.51
CA GLU A 570 -39.36 41.57 -24.49
C GLU A 570 -38.32 42.68 -24.28
N VAL A 571 -37.32 42.44 -23.43
CA VAL A 571 -36.26 43.43 -23.14
C VAL A 571 -35.00 43.24 -23.97
N GLY A 572 -34.93 42.17 -24.79
CA GLY A 572 -33.77 41.84 -25.62
C GLY A 572 -32.58 41.27 -24.84
N ALA A 573 -32.81 40.64 -23.69
CA ALA A 573 -31.77 40.06 -22.85
C ALA A 573 -31.39 38.63 -23.27
N ILE A 574 -30.16 38.23 -22.93
CA ILE A 574 -29.75 36.83 -22.89
C ILE A 574 -30.39 36.17 -21.67
N LEU A 575 -30.98 34.98 -21.84
CA LEU A 575 -31.50 34.21 -20.72
C LEU A 575 -30.51 33.11 -20.31
N MET A 576 -30.07 33.15 -19.06
CA MET A 576 -29.17 32.16 -18.48
C MET A 576 -29.84 31.44 -17.30
N ALA A 577 -29.87 30.11 -17.32
CA ALA A 577 -30.26 29.34 -16.14
C ALA A 577 -29.04 28.85 -15.35
N ASP A 578 -29.04 29.05 -14.04
CA ASP A 578 -28.10 28.40 -13.12
C ASP A 578 -28.84 27.29 -12.36
N ILE A 579 -28.68 26.06 -12.81
CA ILE A 579 -29.39 24.89 -12.28
C ILE A 579 -28.57 24.15 -11.22
N ALA A 580 -27.51 24.75 -10.66
CA ALA A 580 -26.56 24.09 -9.76
C ALA A 580 -27.20 23.25 -8.64
N HIS A 581 -28.31 23.71 -8.06
CA HIS A 581 -29.02 23.03 -6.98
C HIS A 581 -29.93 21.89 -7.46
N ILE A 582 -30.50 22.00 -8.65
CA ILE A 582 -31.53 21.10 -9.19
C ILE A 582 -31.05 20.26 -10.38
N SER A 583 -29.76 20.32 -10.73
CA SER A 583 -29.21 19.68 -11.93
C SER A 583 -29.44 18.17 -12.00
N GLY A 584 -29.39 17.46 -10.87
CA GLY A 584 -29.74 16.03 -10.82
C GLY A 584 -31.23 15.77 -11.07
N LEU A 585 -32.11 16.68 -10.63
CA LEU A 585 -33.55 16.60 -10.88
C LEU A 585 -33.89 16.96 -12.33
N VAL A 586 -33.19 17.94 -12.91
CA VAL A 586 -33.36 18.32 -14.32
C VAL A 586 -32.91 17.18 -15.23
N ALA A 587 -31.74 16.58 -14.97
CA ALA A 587 -31.21 15.48 -15.79
C ALA A 587 -32.15 14.26 -15.83
N THR A 588 -32.87 13.98 -14.75
CA THR A 588 -33.78 12.82 -14.64
C THR A 588 -35.23 13.12 -15.03
N GLY A 589 -35.55 14.37 -15.36
CA GLY A 589 -36.91 14.82 -15.67
C GLY A 589 -37.80 15.06 -14.45
N GLU A 590 -37.23 15.06 -13.25
CA GLU A 590 -37.93 15.34 -11.99
C GLU A 590 -38.10 16.84 -11.70
N HIS A 591 -37.49 17.71 -12.50
CA HIS A 591 -37.76 19.15 -12.55
C HIS A 591 -37.88 19.58 -14.02
N PRO A 592 -38.74 20.57 -14.37
CA PRO A 592 -38.80 21.12 -15.72
C PRO A 592 -37.42 21.51 -16.26
N SER A 593 -37.22 21.23 -17.55
CA SER A 593 -35.95 21.47 -18.23
C SER A 593 -35.77 22.97 -18.57
N PRO A 594 -34.63 23.59 -18.26
CA PRO A 594 -34.32 24.95 -18.69
C PRO A 594 -33.96 25.03 -20.19
N PHE A 595 -33.56 23.91 -20.80
CA PHE A 595 -32.91 23.88 -22.12
C PHE A 595 -33.86 24.22 -23.28
N GLU A 596 -35.18 24.13 -23.07
CA GLU A 596 -36.15 24.59 -24.06
C GLU A 596 -36.17 26.12 -24.17
N HIS A 597 -35.91 26.80 -23.05
CA HIS A 597 -36.13 28.23 -22.92
C HIS A 597 -34.85 29.04 -22.77
N CYS A 598 -33.73 28.51 -22.32
CA CYS A 598 -32.55 29.31 -22.01
C CYS A 598 -31.56 29.36 -23.18
N ASP A 599 -30.80 30.45 -23.28
CA ASP A 599 -29.69 30.57 -24.25
C ASP A 599 -28.42 29.87 -23.73
N VAL A 600 -28.21 29.93 -22.41
CA VAL A 600 -27.09 29.31 -21.69
C VAL A 600 -27.61 28.65 -20.41
N VAL A 601 -27.05 27.49 -20.06
CA VAL A 601 -27.33 26.81 -18.79
C VAL A 601 -26.02 26.49 -18.09
N THR A 602 -25.82 27.00 -16.88
CA THR A 602 -24.68 26.66 -16.04
C THR A 602 -25.10 25.75 -14.90
N THR A 603 -24.16 24.95 -14.42
CA THR A 603 -24.40 24.11 -13.25
C THR A 603 -23.13 23.81 -12.49
N THR A 604 -23.28 23.52 -11.19
CA THR A 604 -22.31 22.71 -10.45
C THR A 604 -22.60 21.22 -10.62
N THR A 605 -21.61 20.40 -10.31
CA THR A 605 -21.73 18.95 -10.47
C THR A 605 -21.85 18.16 -9.17
N HIS A 606 -21.65 18.79 -8.00
CA HIS A 606 -21.51 18.12 -6.70
C HIS A 606 -22.77 18.11 -5.81
N LYS A 607 -23.83 18.83 -6.19
CA LYS A 607 -25.06 18.95 -5.37
C LYS A 607 -26.01 17.78 -5.63
N SER A 608 -27.21 18.04 -6.13
CA SER A 608 -28.16 16.99 -6.52
C SER A 608 -27.65 16.08 -7.64
N LEU A 609 -26.66 16.52 -8.45
CA LEU A 609 -26.00 15.68 -9.47
C LEU A 609 -24.97 14.70 -8.88
N ARG A 610 -24.60 14.84 -7.60
CA ARG A 610 -23.79 13.88 -6.82
C ARG A 610 -22.37 13.58 -7.34
N GLY A 611 -21.82 14.44 -8.20
CA GLY A 611 -20.49 14.28 -8.79
C GLY A 611 -19.37 15.02 -8.04
N PRO A 612 -18.20 15.21 -8.69
CA PRO A 612 -17.09 15.92 -8.09
C PRO A 612 -17.41 17.42 -7.98
N ARG A 613 -16.59 18.18 -7.25
CA ARG A 613 -16.69 19.64 -7.23
C ARG A 613 -16.16 20.25 -8.53
N ALA A 614 -17.02 20.43 -9.54
CA ALA A 614 -16.73 21.11 -10.80
C ALA A 614 -17.94 21.95 -11.28
N GLY A 615 -17.78 22.65 -12.39
CA GLY A 615 -18.85 23.35 -13.10
C GLY A 615 -18.96 22.93 -14.57
N MET A 616 -20.14 23.11 -15.17
CA MET A 616 -20.37 22.97 -16.61
C MET A 616 -21.09 24.19 -17.15
N ILE A 617 -20.82 24.53 -18.41
CA ILE A 617 -21.51 25.56 -19.17
C ILE A 617 -22.06 24.92 -20.44
N PHE A 618 -23.38 24.78 -20.51
CA PHE A 618 -24.08 24.41 -21.73
C PHE A 618 -24.51 25.67 -22.47
N PHE A 619 -24.43 25.64 -23.80
CA PHE A 619 -24.80 26.77 -24.64
C PHE A 619 -25.51 26.32 -25.90
N LYS A 620 -26.52 27.09 -26.29
CA LYS A 620 -27.33 26.81 -27.47
C LYS A 620 -26.70 27.41 -28.72
N TYR A 621 -26.50 26.62 -29.76
CA TYR A 621 -26.15 27.13 -31.08
C TYR A 621 -27.37 27.84 -31.67
N SER A 622 -27.26 29.16 -31.87
CA SER A 622 -28.35 29.97 -32.44
C SER A 622 -27.82 31.25 -33.08
N ASP A 623 -28.57 31.78 -34.06
CA ASP A 623 -28.25 33.05 -34.72
C ASP A 623 -28.29 34.26 -33.77
N LYS A 624 -28.97 34.12 -32.61
CA LYS A 624 -29.04 35.16 -31.57
C LYS A 624 -27.67 35.44 -30.96
N ILE A 625 -26.82 34.42 -30.82
CA ILE A 625 -25.48 34.52 -30.24
C ILE A 625 -24.49 33.77 -31.15
N PRO A 626 -24.01 34.40 -32.23
CA PRO A 626 -23.03 33.77 -33.11
C PRO A 626 -21.73 33.48 -32.37
N ASP A 627 -21.05 32.43 -32.79
CA ASP A 627 -19.73 31.99 -32.26
C ASP A 627 -19.73 31.77 -30.73
N ILE A 628 -20.89 31.41 -30.16
CA ILE A 628 -21.07 31.26 -28.71
C ILE A 628 -20.09 30.23 -28.12
N LYS A 629 -19.79 29.17 -28.86
CA LYS A 629 -18.84 28.14 -28.45
C LYS A 629 -17.44 28.74 -28.28
N GLU A 630 -16.96 29.43 -29.31
CA GLU A 630 -15.63 30.04 -29.34
C GLU A 630 -15.51 31.08 -28.23
N ARG A 631 -16.55 31.90 -28.02
CA ARG A 631 -16.57 32.92 -26.97
C ARG A 631 -16.54 32.32 -25.56
N ILE A 632 -17.34 31.28 -25.30
CA ILE A 632 -17.36 30.59 -24.00
C ILE A 632 -16.04 29.86 -23.77
N ASP A 633 -15.55 29.12 -24.77
CA ASP A 633 -14.29 28.40 -24.67
C ASP A 633 -13.14 29.37 -24.40
N MET A 634 -13.06 30.50 -25.12
CA MET A 634 -12.05 31.56 -24.88
C MET A 634 -12.16 32.21 -23.51
N ALA A 635 -13.38 32.44 -23.02
CA ALA A 635 -13.60 33.02 -21.70
C ALA A 635 -13.15 32.07 -20.58
N VAL A 636 -13.43 30.77 -20.72
CA VAL A 636 -12.92 29.75 -19.79
C VAL A 636 -11.41 29.68 -19.90
N PHE A 637 -10.86 29.51 -21.10
CA PHE A 637 -9.41 29.53 -21.38
C PHE A 637 -9.14 30.15 -22.76
N PRO A 638 -8.26 31.15 -22.87
CA PRO A 638 -7.25 31.56 -21.89
C PRO A 638 -7.63 32.73 -20.98
N ALA A 639 -8.86 33.27 -21.06
CA ALA A 639 -9.15 34.55 -20.42
C ALA A 639 -9.20 34.48 -18.87
N LEU A 640 -9.73 33.40 -18.29
CA LEU A 640 -9.96 33.30 -16.84
C LEU A 640 -9.20 32.17 -16.16
N GLN A 641 -9.15 30.97 -16.76
CA GLN A 641 -8.49 29.79 -16.18
C GLN A 641 -7.19 29.45 -16.93
N GLY A 642 -6.38 28.54 -16.36
CA GLY A 642 -5.21 27.94 -17.00
C GLY A 642 -5.48 26.47 -17.38
N GLY A 643 -4.58 25.56 -17.00
CA GLY A 643 -4.75 24.11 -17.20
C GLY A 643 -6.08 23.54 -16.65
N PRO A 644 -6.86 22.79 -17.45
CA PRO A 644 -8.04 22.09 -16.97
C PRO A 644 -7.70 21.04 -15.92
N HIS A 645 -8.55 20.90 -14.89
CA HIS A 645 -8.39 19.87 -13.87
C HIS A 645 -8.93 18.52 -14.36
N ASN A 646 -8.11 17.78 -15.12
CA ASN A 646 -8.55 16.56 -15.82
C ASN A 646 -9.07 15.45 -14.88
N HIS A 647 -8.59 15.38 -13.65
CA HIS A 647 -9.10 14.47 -12.62
C HIS A 647 -10.55 14.81 -12.21
N GLN A 648 -10.92 16.09 -12.17
CA GLN A 648 -12.31 16.52 -11.98
C GLN A 648 -13.18 16.20 -13.21
N ILE A 649 -12.65 16.41 -14.43
CA ILE A 649 -13.35 16.10 -15.68
C ILE A 649 -13.61 14.59 -15.82
N GLY A 650 -12.61 13.76 -15.52
CA GLY A 650 -12.75 12.30 -15.51
C GLY A 650 -13.74 11.82 -14.45
N ALA A 651 -13.66 12.37 -13.23
CA ALA A 651 -14.61 12.09 -12.16
C ALA A 651 -16.04 12.52 -12.52
N LEU A 652 -16.19 13.63 -13.25
CA LEU A 652 -17.48 14.10 -13.75
C LEU A 652 -18.04 13.18 -14.84
N ALA A 653 -17.20 12.73 -15.78
CA ALA A 653 -17.59 11.75 -16.77
C ALA A 653 -18.10 10.46 -16.11
N THR A 654 -17.46 10.02 -15.03
CA THR A 654 -17.90 8.87 -14.22
C THR A 654 -19.26 9.12 -13.59
N GLN A 655 -19.49 10.30 -12.99
CA GLN A 655 -20.81 10.62 -12.42
C GLN A 655 -21.90 10.67 -13.50
N LEU A 656 -21.64 11.28 -14.64
CA LEU A 656 -22.65 11.45 -15.69
C LEU A 656 -23.13 10.10 -16.28
N LEU A 657 -22.31 9.06 -16.20
CA LEU A 657 -22.76 7.70 -16.52
C LEU A 657 -23.79 7.19 -15.51
N GLU A 658 -23.60 7.45 -14.22
CA GLU A 658 -24.55 7.07 -13.18
C GLU A 658 -25.85 7.87 -13.31
N VAL A 659 -25.76 9.17 -13.63
CA VAL A 659 -26.93 10.04 -13.82
C VAL A 659 -27.88 9.52 -14.90
N ASP A 660 -27.34 8.92 -15.95
CA ASP A 660 -28.09 8.31 -17.07
C ASP A 660 -28.68 6.92 -16.72
N SER A 661 -28.56 6.47 -15.47
CA SER A 661 -29.06 5.16 -15.02
C SER A 661 -30.49 5.23 -14.44
N PRO A 662 -31.28 4.13 -14.52
CA PRO A 662 -32.57 4.03 -13.85
C PRO A 662 -32.50 4.25 -12.33
N MET A 663 -31.44 3.77 -11.69
CA MET A 663 -31.24 3.92 -10.24
C MET A 663 -31.07 5.38 -9.83
N PHE A 664 -30.38 6.19 -10.63
CA PHE A 664 -30.23 7.61 -10.34
C PHE A 664 -31.54 8.39 -10.54
N LYS A 665 -32.36 7.98 -11.52
CA LYS A 665 -33.71 8.52 -11.69
C LYS A 665 -34.61 8.22 -10.49
N GLU A 666 -34.57 7.00 -9.97
CA GLU A 666 -35.27 6.63 -8.74
C GLU A 666 -34.77 7.43 -7.53
N TYR A 667 -33.45 7.57 -7.38
CA TYR A 667 -32.85 8.45 -6.38
C TYR A 667 -33.38 9.89 -6.46
N ALA A 668 -33.40 10.50 -7.64
CA ALA A 668 -33.86 11.87 -7.83
C ALA A 668 -35.35 12.04 -7.48
N LYS A 669 -36.18 11.04 -7.77
CA LYS A 669 -37.58 11.00 -7.36
C LYS A 669 -37.69 10.93 -5.83
N ASN A 670 -36.94 10.03 -5.19
CA ASN A 670 -36.94 9.87 -3.74
C ASN A 670 -36.46 11.15 -3.02
N VAL A 671 -35.50 11.88 -3.59
CA VAL A 671 -35.04 13.16 -3.03
C VAL A 671 -36.20 14.16 -2.89
N LYS A 672 -37.07 14.25 -3.90
CA LYS A 672 -38.25 15.12 -3.86
C LYS A 672 -39.30 14.61 -2.86
N THR A 673 -39.64 13.33 -2.91
CA THR A 673 -40.67 12.77 -2.01
C THR A 673 -40.26 12.87 -0.55
N ASN A 674 -38.98 12.63 -0.24
CA ASN A 674 -38.39 12.82 1.07
C ASN A 674 -38.45 14.29 1.55
N ALA A 675 -38.13 15.25 0.68
CA ALA A 675 -38.24 16.66 1.01
C ALA A 675 -39.69 17.07 1.31
N CYS A 676 -40.66 16.57 0.53
CA CYS A 676 -42.09 16.78 0.77
C CYS A 676 -42.53 16.17 2.11
N ALA A 677 -42.13 14.93 2.41
CA ALA A 677 -42.48 14.25 3.66
C ALA A 677 -41.95 15.01 4.89
N LEU A 678 -40.74 15.58 4.80
CA LEU A 678 -40.20 16.44 5.85
C LEU A 678 -40.97 17.76 5.97
N ALA A 679 -41.36 18.36 4.84
CA ALA A 679 -42.17 19.58 4.84
C ALA A 679 -43.50 19.38 5.57
N GLU A 680 -44.22 18.31 5.23
CA GLU A 680 -45.49 17.91 5.83
C GLU A 680 -45.35 17.71 7.34
N THR A 681 -44.29 17.03 7.78
CA THR A 681 -44.05 16.78 9.21
C THR A 681 -43.78 18.08 9.97
N LEU A 682 -42.93 18.97 9.46
CA LEU A 682 -42.64 20.24 10.12
C LEU A 682 -43.88 21.16 10.15
N MET A 683 -44.62 21.25 9.06
CA MET A 683 -45.87 22.01 9.00
C MET A 683 -46.94 21.44 9.93
N GLY A 684 -47.06 20.11 10.01
CA GLY A 684 -47.98 19.41 10.92
C GLY A 684 -47.68 19.67 12.41
N LYS A 685 -46.44 20.07 12.73
CA LYS A 685 -46.01 20.51 14.06
C LYS A 685 -46.15 22.01 14.28
N GLY A 686 -46.72 22.75 13.33
CA GLY A 686 -46.95 24.20 13.42
C GLY A 686 -45.77 25.07 13.02
N HIS A 687 -44.74 24.52 12.36
CA HIS A 687 -43.64 25.32 11.82
C HIS A 687 -44.02 25.99 10.48
N LYS A 688 -43.55 27.22 10.26
CA LYS A 688 -43.78 27.96 9.01
C LYS A 688 -42.67 27.70 8.01
N LEU A 689 -43.02 27.24 6.82
CA LEU A 689 -42.09 27.11 5.70
C LEU A 689 -42.34 28.24 4.69
N ALA A 690 -41.27 28.73 4.05
CA ALA A 690 -41.41 29.70 2.97
C ALA A 690 -42.20 29.06 1.81
N SER A 691 -43.16 29.80 1.28
CA SER A 691 -44.13 29.35 0.28
C SER A 691 -45.01 28.15 0.67
N ASP A 692 -45.04 27.73 1.94
CA ASP A 692 -45.90 26.64 2.44
C ASP A 692 -45.65 25.25 1.80
N GLY A 693 -44.38 24.91 1.58
CA GLY A 693 -43.98 23.57 1.14
C GLY A 693 -42.75 23.58 0.22
N THR A 694 -42.62 22.52 -0.58
CA THR A 694 -41.57 22.40 -1.60
C THR A 694 -42.02 21.56 -2.80
N ASP A 695 -41.41 21.81 -3.95
CA ASP A 695 -41.54 21.01 -5.17
C ASP A 695 -40.18 20.43 -5.61
N ASN A 696 -39.12 20.64 -4.83
CA ASN A 696 -37.75 20.24 -5.16
C ASN A 696 -37.07 19.54 -3.97
N HIS A 697 -35.73 19.60 -3.89
CA HIS A 697 -34.93 18.88 -2.91
C HIS A 697 -34.72 19.60 -1.58
N LEU A 698 -35.24 20.82 -1.40
CA LEU A 698 -34.98 21.64 -0.22
C LEU A 698 -36.23 22.30 0.37
N LEU A 699 -36.10 22.68 1.64
CA LEU A 699 -37.05 23.46 2.42
C LEU A 699 -36.36 24.73 2.92
N LEU A 700 -37.14 25.80 3.09
CA LEU A 700 -36.70 27.02 3.76
C LEU A 700 -37.61 27.27 4.95
N TRP A 701 -37.10 27.02 6.15
CA TRP A 701 -37.85 27.11 7.41
C TRP A 701 -37.70 28.50 8.03
N ASP A 702 -38.82 29.22 8.18
CA ASP A 702 -38.89 30.51 8.84
C ASP A 702 -39.07 30.35 10.36
N LEU A 703 -38.06 30.79 11.11
CA LEU A 703 -38.00 30.67 12.58
C LEU A 703 -38.46 31.95 13.28
N ARG A 704 -38.73 33.03 12.53
CA ARG A 704 -39.18 34.32 13.10
C ARG A 704 -40.50 34.20 13.87
N PRO A 705 -41.50 33.37 13.46
CA PRO A 705 -42.71 33.16 14.26
C PRO A 705 -42.43 32.59 15.66
N HIS A 706 -41.33 31.85 15.83
CA HIS A 706 -40.87 31.32 17.12
C HIS A 706 -40.02 32.33 17.91
N GLY A 707 -39.70 33.50 17.34
CA GLY A 707 -38.79 34.48 17.94
C GLY A 707 -37.34 33.98 18.03
N LEU A 708 -36.96 32.99 17.21
CA LEU A 708 -35.60 32.46 17.09
C LEU A 708 -34.91 33.00 15.84
N THR A 709 -33.58 32.98 15.85
CA THR A 709 -32.76 33.23 14.66
C THR A 709 -32.21 31.92 14.12
N GLY A 710 -31.94 31.86 12.82
CA GLY A 710 -31.36 30.67 12.19
C GLY A 710 -30.02 30.27 12.79
N SER A 711 -29.21 31.24 13.21
CA SER A 711 -27.93 30.99 13.90
C SER A 711 -28.08 30.15 15.16
N LYS A 712 -29.18 30.33 15.93
CA LYS A 712 -29.39 29.58 17.17
C LYS A 712 -29.78 28.14 16.91
N VAL A 713 -30.72 27.93 15.98
CA VAL A 713 -31.17 26.59 15.62
C VAL A 713 -30.03 25.81 14.96
N GLU A 714 -29.25 26.44 14.07
CA GLU A 714 -28.04 25.84 13.49
C GLU A 714 -27.08 25.34 14.58
N LYS A 715 -26.80 26.15 15.62
CA LYS A 715 -25.90 25.77 16.72
C LYS A 715 -26.41 24.61 17.56
N ILE A 716 -27.72 24.54 17.82
CA ILE A 716 -28.32 23.43 18.55
C ILE A 716 -28.31 22.15 17.70
N CYS A 717 -28.65 22.25 16.41
CA CYS A 717 -28.58 21.13 15.49
C CYS A 717 -27.14 20.60 15.39
N GLU A 718 -26.15 21.48 15.21
CA GLU A 718 -24.73 21.12 15.13
C GLU A 718 -24.27 20.36 16.38
N ALA A 719 -24.65 20.83 17.58
CA ALA A 719 -24.34 20.16 18.84
C ALA A 719 -25.07 18.81 19.01
N ALA A 720 -26.21 18.64 18.34
CA ALA A 720 -26.99 17.41 18.31
C ALA A 720 -26.60 16.47 17.15
N SER A 721 -25.49 16.70 16.46
CA SER A 721 -25.04 15.90 15.30
C SER A 721 -25.99 15.95 14.09
N ILE A 722 -26.67 17.09 13.90
CA ILE A 722 -27.48 17.42 12.72
C ILE A 722 -26.87 18.62 12.02
N THR A 723 -26.44 18.49 10.77
CA THR A 723 -25.86 19.60 10.01
C THR A 723 -26.90 20.23 9.09
N LEU A 724 -27.08 21.53 9.21
CA LEU A 724 -27.90 22.36 8.32
C LEU A 724 -27.27 23.75 8.25
N ASN A 725 -27.81 24.64 7.41
CA ASN A 725 -27.29 26.00 7.32
C ASN A 725 -28.36 27.05 7.63
N ARG A 726 -28.00 28.06 8.43
CA ARG A 726 -28.78 29.29 8.57
C ARG A 726 -28.89 29.97 7.21
N ASN A 727 -30.06 30.50 6.91
CA ASN A 727 -30.36 31.07 5.59
C ASN A 727 -31.33 32.23 5.72
N ALA A 728 -31.08 33.29 4.96
CA ALA A 728 -32.00 34.42 4.89
C ALA A 728 -33.37 33.97 4.37
N VAL A 729 -34.42 34.54 4.95
CA VAL A 729 -35.80 34.46 4.47
C VAL A 729 -36.23 35.84 3.98
N HIS A 730 -37.26 35.90 3.14
CA HIS A 730 -37.76 37.17 2.63
C HIS A 730 -38.08 38.14 3.79
N GLY A 731 -37.60 39.37 3.68
CA GLY A 731 -37.74 40.41 4.70
C GLY A 731 -36.60 40.50 5.74
N ASP A 732 -35.61 39.59 5.70
CA ASP A 732 -34.44 39.72 6.56
C ASP A 732 -33.58 40.93 6.19
N ALA A 733 -33.24 41.74 7.20
CA ALA A 733 -32.35 42.89 7.04
C ALA A 733 -30.85 42.52 7.03
N SER A 734 -30.49 41.31 7.48
CA SER A 734 -29.10 40.86 7.61
C SER A 734 -28.93 39.40 7.20
N ALA A 735 -28.01 39.14 6.28
CA ALA A 735 -27.58 37.79 5.93
C ALA A 735 -26.71 37.14 7.03
N LEU A 736 -26.16 37.92 7.97
CA LEU A 736 -25.30 37.40 9.06
C LEU A 736 -26.10 36.82 10.22
N SER A 737 -27.31 37.34 10.46
CA SER A 737 -28.23 36.80 11.49
C SER A 737 -29.61 36.62 10.87
N PRO A 738 -29.76 35.61 9.99
CA PRO A 738 -30.99 35.42 9.25
C PRO A 738 -32.09 34.82 10.13
N GLY A 739 -33.33 35.00 9.71
CA GLY A 739 -34.54 34.52 10.37
C GLY A 739 -34.87 33.05 10.13
N GLY A 740 -34.11 32.32 9.30
CA GLY A 740 -34.44 30.95 8.93
C GLY A 740 -33.26 30.00 8.79
N VAL A 741 -33.58 28.74 8.51
CA VAL A 741 -32.63 27.68 8.17
C VAL A 741 -33.06 27.00 6.86
N ARG A 742 -32.08 26.57 6.08
CA ARG A 742 -32.28 25.82 4.83
C ARG A 742 -31.90 24.36 5.07
N ILE A 743 -32.76 23.47 4.60
CA ILE A 743 -32.70 22.03 4.85
C ILE A 743 -32.86 21.34 3.50
N GLY A 744 -32.08 20.31 3.21
CA GLY A 744 -32.24 19.54 1.97
C GLY A 744 -32.11 18.04 2.16
N ALA A 745 -32.77 17.31 1.25
CA ALA A 745 -32.83 15.86 1.24
C ALA A 745 -31.70 15.09 0.52
N PRO A 746 -30.86 15.65 -0.38
CA PRO A 746 -29.97 14.84 -1.23
C PRO A 746 -29.02 13.91 -0.49
N ALA A 747 -28.33 14.38 0.55
CA ALA A 747 -27.29 13.62 1.24
C ALA A 747 -27.87 12.41 2.00
N MET A 748 -28.91 12.63 2.82
CA MET A 748 -29.57 11.54 3.54
C MET A 748 -30.31 10.58 2.60
N THR A 749 -30.88 11.07 1.49
CA THR A 749 -31.47 10.16 0.48
C THR A 749 -30.40 9.28 -0.17
N THR A 750 -29.19 9.81 -0.41
CA THR A 750 -28.08 9.00 -0.93
C THR A 750 -27.68 7.89 0.03
N ARG A 751 -27.82 8.12 1.34
CA ARG A 751 -27.59 7.09 2.36
C ARG A 751 -28.69 6.03 2.39
N GLY A 752 -29.84 6.25 1.74
CA GLY A 752 -30.96 5.30 1.70
C GLY A 752 -32.16 5.70 2.55
N CYS A 753 -32.19 6.92 3.12
CA CYS A 753 -33.36 7.38 3.88
C CYS A 753 -34.61 7.47 2.99
N THR A 754 -35.73 7.00 3.53
CA THR A 754 -37.08 7.00 2.95
C THR A 754 -37.95 8.12 3.52
N GLU A 755 -39.20 8.24 3.08
CA GLU A 755 -40.10 9.26 3.63
C GLU A 755 -40.29 9.09 5.13
N GLN A 756 -40.37 7.86 5.63
CA GLN A 756 -40.54 7.58 7.06
C GLN A 756 -39.33 8.06 7.88
N ASP A 757 -38.13 7.89 7.34
CA ASP A 757 -36.89 8.41 7.95
C ASP A 757 -36.89 9.94 7.97
N PHE A 758 -37.34 10.58 6.89
CA PHE A 758 -37.49 12.04 6.84
C PHE A 758 -38.57 12.58 7.78
N ARG A 759 -39.62 11.82 8.08
CA ARG A 759 -40.56 12.17 9.16
C ARG A 759 -39.86 12.12 10.53
N LYS A 760 -39.04 11.10 10.78
CA LYS A 760 -38.24 10.99 12.01
C LYS A 760 -37.22 12.12 12.14
N ILE A 761 -36.56 12.50 11.04
CA ILE A 761 -35.68 13.68 10.99
C ILE A 761 -36.47 14.95 11.35
N GLY A 762 -37.71 15.09 10.87
CA GLY A 762 -38.62 16.17 11.26
C GLY A 762 -38.89 16.24 12.77
N ASP A 763 -39.03 15.10 13.45
CA ASP A 763 -39.16 15.05 14.90
C ASP A 763 -37.90 15.52 15.63
N PHE A 764 -36.71 15.16 15.14
CA PHE A 764 -35.45 15.62 15.72
C PHE A 764 -35.27 17.14 15.55
N LEU A 765 -35.61 17.69 14.38
CA LEU A 765 -35.54 19.12 14.12
C LEU A 765 -36.50 19.94 14.99
N ASP A 766 -37.72 19.47 15.20
CA ASP A 766 -38.68 20.08 16.13
C ASP A 766 -38.10 20.10 17.56
N ARG A 767 -37.54 18.98 18.04
CA ARG A 767 -36.85 18.93 19.35
C ARG A 767 -35.69 19.91 19.44
N CYS A 768 -34.86 20.05 18.41
CA CYS A 768 -33.82 21.08 18.36
C CYS A 768 -34.41 22.50 18.53
N CYS A 769 -35.53 22.80 17.87
CA CYS A 769 -36.23 24.08 18.02
C CYS A 769 -36.77 24.28 19.43
N GLN A 770 -37.37 23.26 20.05
CA GLN A 770 -37.87 23.35 21.43
C GLN A 770 -36.74 23.60 22.44
N ILE A 771 -35.60 22.89 22.30
CA ILE A 771 -34.41 23.12 23.13
C ILE A 771 -33.88 24.55 22.95
N ALA A 772 -33.84 25.05 21.70
CA ALA A 772 -33.43 26.42 21.42
C ALA A 772 -34.37 27.45 22.07
N LEU A 773 -35.69 27.23 22.06
CA LEU A 773 -36.65 28.08 22.77
C LEU A 773 -36.38 28.09 24.28
N LYS A 774 -36.17 26.91 24.87
CA LYS A 774 -35.89 26.77 26.31
C LYS A 774 -34.61 27.51 26.71
N ILE A 775 -33.49 27.26 26.03
CA ILE A 775 -32.22 27.92 26.32
C ILE A 775 -32.34 29.45 26.13
N GLN A 776 -33.05 29.91 25.09
CA GLN A 776 -33.28 31.34 24.90
C GLN A 776 -34.12 31.96 26.03
N SER A 777 -35.10 31.23 26.57
CA SER A 777 -35.89 31.71 27.70
C SER A 777 -35.07 31.85 28.99
N GLU A 778 -34.09 30.97 29.20
CA GLU A 778 -33.24 30.94 30.40
C GLU A 778 -32.06 31.91 30.33
N LYS A 779 -31.42 32.05 29.15
CA LYS A 779 -30.18 32.81 28.96
C LYS A 779 -30.36 34.13 28.22
N GLY A 780 -31.52 34.34 27.59
CA GLY A 780 -31.85 35.54 26.84
C GLY A 780 -31.50 35.48 25.35
N LYS A 781 -31.69 36.63 24.68
CA LYS A 781 -31.63 36.71 23.20
C LYS A 781 -30.22 36.85 22.63
N LYS A 782 -29.21 37.26 23.40
CA LYS A 782 -27.84 37.45 22.89
C LYS A 782 -27.23 36.11 22.49
N LEU A 783 -26.62 36.04 21.30
CA LEU A 783 -26.07 34.79 20.77
C LEU A 783 -24.93 34.23 21.63
N LYS A 784 -24.04 35.10 22.14
CA LYS A 784 -22.93 34.70 23.01
C LYS A 784 -23.41 33.99 24.28
N ASP A 785 -24.45 34.53 24.92
CA ASP A 785 -25.00 33.98 26.17
C ASP A 785 -25.77 32.67 25.90
N PHE A 786 -26.39 32.56 24.72
CA PHE A 786 -27.06 31.36 24.24
C PHE A 786 -26.06 30.22 23.96
N GLU A 787 -25.00 30.49 23.21
CA GLU A 787 -23.98 29.50 22.82
C GLU A 787 -23.24 28.93 24.03
N ALA A 788 -22.97 29.75 25.04
CA ALA A 788 -22.33 29.32 26.27
C ALA A 788 -23.14 28.29 27.08
N ALA A 789 -24.44 28.14 26.80
CA ALA A 789 -25.32 27.20 27.49
C ALA A 789 -25.55 25.87 26.74
N ILE A 790 -24.91 25.69 25.57
CA ILE A 790 -25.00 24.47 24.77
C ILE A 790 -24.07 23.36 25.29
N PRO A 791 -22.77 23.64 25.58
CA PRO A 791 -21.89 22.62 26.16
C PRO A 791 -22.49 22.11 27.48
N GLU A 792 -22.51 20.78 27.66
CA GLU A 792 -23.03 20.10 28.86
C GLU A 792 -24.55 20.19 29.09
N ASN A 793 -25.33 20.77 28.16
CA ASN A 793 -26.79 20.72 28.26
C ASN A 793 -27.30 19.28 28.11
N ALA A 794 -27.93 18.75 29.16
CA ALA A 794 -28.37 17.35 29.21
C ALA A 794 -29.31 16.98 28.05
N GLU A 795 -30.24 17.87 27.67
CA GLU A 795 -31.18 17.58 26.57
C GLU A 795 -30.48 17.54 25.21
N VAL A 796 -29.50 18.43 24.99
CA VAL A 796 -28.67 18.41 23.78
C VAL A 796 -27.83 17.13 23.72
N MET A 797 -27.22 16.71 24.82
CA MET A 797 -26.40 15.50 24.89
C MET A 797 -27.22 14.23 24.70
N THR A 798 -28.43 14.17 25.28
CA THR A 798 -29.37 13.06 25.06
C THR A 798 -29.81 13.02 23.59
N LEU A 799 -30.21 14.16 23.01
CA LEU A 799 -30.61 14.23 21.61
C LEU A 799 -29.45 13.84 20.67
N LYS A 800 -28.24 14.31 20.94
CA LYS A 800 -27.03 13.92 20.19
C LYS A 800 -26.86 12.40 20.18
N LYS A 801 -26.95 11.76 21.35
CA LYS A 801 -26.81 10.30 21.47
C LYS A 801 -27.88 9.59 20.65
N GLU A 802 -29.14 9.99 20.77
CA GLU A 802 -30.24 9.40 19.99
C GLU A 802 -30.06 9.59 18.48
N VAL A 803 -29.59 10.76 18.04
CA VAL A 803 -29.32 11.06 16.63
C VAL A 803 -28.17 10.21 16.10
N GLU A 804 -27.07 10.12 16.84
CA GLU A 804 -25.91 9.31 16.45
C GLU A 804 -26.25 7.81 16.44
N GLU A 805 -27.00 7.33 17.43
CA GLU A 805 -27.51 5.95 17.46
C GLU A 805 -28.47 5.66 16.32
N TRP A 806 -29.37 6.59 15.98
CA TRP A 806 -30.29 6.43 14.85
C TRP A 806 -29.54 6.42 13.51
N ALA A 807 -28.63 7.37 13.31
CA ALA A 807 -27.81 7.49 12.11
C ALA A 807 -26.82 6.33 11.93
N HIS A 808 -26.44 5.64 13.02
CA HIS A 808 -25.56 4.46 13.01
C HIS A 808 -26.33 3.13 13.01
N GLY A 809 -27.53 3.10 13.59
CA GLY A 809 -28.34 1.89 13.84
C GLY A 809 -29.29 1.50 12.72
N SER A 810 -29.30 2.24 11.61
CA SER A 810 -30.13 1.96 10.45
C SER A 810 -29.30 2.09 9.19
N LEU A 811 -29.23 1.01 8.40
CA LEU A 811 -29.11 0.93 6.92
C LEU A 811 -28.14 1.82 6.10
N PHE A 812 -27.30 2.65 6.72
CA PHE A 812 -26.75 3.82 6.03
C PHE A 812 -25.23 3.75 5.87
N ASP A 813 -24.79 2.90 4.94
CA ASP A 813 -23.43 2.91 4.43
C ASP A 813 -23.23 4.21 3.64
N VAL A 814 -22.28 5.05 4.06
CA VAL A 814 -21.93 6.26 3.28
C VAL A 814 -21.48 5.76 1.91
N SER A 815 -22.08 6.22 0.82
CA SER A 815 -21.68 5.79 -0.53
C SER A 815 -20.19 6.04 -0.72
N GLY A 816 -19.36 5.01 -0.58
CA GLY A 816 -17.91 5.16 -0.38
C GLY A 816 -17.30 4.30 0.73
N THR A 817 -18.11 3.76 1.64
CA THR A 817 -17.73 2.72 2.59
C THR A 817 -18.40 1.40 2.25
N VAL A 818 -17.69 0.37 2.67
CA VAL A 818 -18.07 -1.03 2.70
C VAL A 818 -18.62 -1.26 4.10
N GLY A 819 -19.91 -1.59 4.18
CA GLY A 819 -20.65 -1.54 5.43
C GLY A 819 -22.02 -2.20 5.37
N ASN A 820 -22.23 -3.18 4.47
CA ASN A 820 -22.91 -4.38 4.91
C ASN A 820 -21.83 -5.37 5.33
N ARG A 821 -21.70 -5.63 6.63
CA ARG A 821 -20.98 -6.79 7.15
C ARG A 821 -21.69 -8.05 6.63
N LEU A 822 -21.36 -8.46 5.42
CA LEU A 822 -21.35 -9.86 5.07
C LEU A 822 -20.13 -10.44 5.76
N ALA A 823 -20.32 -10.92 6.98
CA ALA A 823 -19.29 -11.59 7.75
C ALA A 823 -18.58 -12.62 6.86
N GLY A 824 -17.30 -12.38 6.54
CA GLY A 824 -16.47 -13.27 5.74
C GLY A 824 -16.26 -12.89 4.27
N VAL A 825 -16.68 -11.71 3.80
CA VAL A 825 -16.51 -11.32 2.39
C VAL A 825 -15.54 -10.14 2.25
N VAL A 826 -14.40 -10.38 1.58
CA VAL A 826 -13.37 -9.37 1.34
C VAL A 826 -13.74 -8.56 0.10
N ILE A 827 -14.29 -7.37 0.32
CA ILE A 827 -14.80 -6.52 -0.77
C ILE A 827 -13.98 -5.24 -1.01
N ASP A 828 -12.87 -5.06 -0.29
CA ASP A 828 -11.94 -3.95 -0.51
C ASP A 828 -10.47 -4.36 -0.47
N GLU A 829 -9.62 -3.51 -1.05
CA GLU A 829 -8.20 -3.79 -1.26
C GLU A 829 -7.40 -3.83 0.05
N LYS A 830 -7.83 -3.10 1.08
CA LYS A 830 -7.19 -3.11 2.41
C LYS A 830 -7.49 -4.42 3.12
N ALA A 831 -8.76 -4.83 3.15
CA ALA A 831 -9.19 -6.13 3.63
C ALA A 831 -8.53 -7.27 2.84
N MET A 832 -8.31 -7.10 1.52
CA MET A 832 -7.60 -8.07 0.69
C MET A 832 -6.09 -8.12 1.00
N ARG A 833 -5.48 -6.99 1.34
CA ARG A 833 -4.08 -6.94 1.80
C ARG A 833 -3.91 -7.59 3.16
N TYR A 834 -4.81 -7.35 4.10
CA TYR A 834 -4.84 -8.05 5.39
C TYR A 834 -5.09 -9.54 5.18
N ALA A 835 -6.09 -9.93 4.38
CA ALA A 835 -6.35 -11.34 4.08
C ALA A 835 -5.14 -12.04 3.43
N LYS A 836 -4.36 -11.34 2.59
CA LYS A 836 -3.08 -11.84 2.05
C LYS A 836 -1.99 -11.98 3.10
N GLN A 837 -1.89 -11.04 4.02
CA GLN A 837 -0.93 -11.08 5.13
C GLN A 837 -1.30 -12.18 6.13
N GLU A 838 -2.54 -12.21 6.60
CA GLU A 838 -3.09 -13.24 7.50
C GLU A 838 -2.99 -14.64 6.87
N ALA A 839 -3.33 -14.81 5.59
CA ALA A 839 -3.14 -16.09 4.91
C ALA A 839 -1.67 -16.50 4.80
N GLY A 840 -0.75 -15.53 4.71
CA GLY A 840 0.70 -15.75 4.76
C GLY A 840 1.17 -16.15 6.16
N PHE A 841 0.78 -15.42 7.18
CA PHE A 841 1.10 -15.70 8.58
C PHE A 841 0.53 -17.04 9.04
N ALA A 842 -0.77 -17.28 8.84
CA ALA A 842 -1.43 -18.54 9.17
C ALA A 842 -0.78 -19.73 8.44
N ARG A 843 -0.36 -19.55 7.18
CA ARG A 843 0.37 -20.59 6.44
C ARG A 843 1.72 -20.88 7.08
N VAL A 844 2.51 -19.86 7.41
CA VAL A 844 3.84 -20.01 8.04
C VAL A 844 3.71 -20.63 9.42
N GLU A 845 2.70 -20.24 10.21
CA GLU A 845 2.43 -20.80 11.53
C GLU A 845 2.01 -22.27 11.46
N VAL A 846 1.08 -22.63 10.56
CA VAL A 846 0.67 -24.02 10.36
C VAL A 846 1.83 -24.87 9.83
N GLU A 847 2.59 -24.35 8.86
CA GLU A 847 3.77 -25.06 8.33
C GLU A 847 4.85 -25.26 9.39
N SER A 848 5.11 -24.23 10.20
CA SER A 848 6.09 -24.29 11.29
C SER A 848 5.63 -25.24 12.40
N ALA A 849 4.36 -25.20 12.80
CA ALA A 849 3.81 -26.07 13.84
C ALA A 849 3.82 -27.55 13.42
N VAL A 850 3.47 -27.85 12.16
CA VAL A 850 3.47 -29.20 11.63
C VAL A 850 4.91 -29.72 11.44
N THR A 851 5.83 -28.93 10.88
CA THR A 851 7.25 -29.31 10.73
C THR A 851 7.92 -29.52 12.08
N ALA A 852 7.69 -28.64 13.06
CA ALA A 852 8.21 -28.79 14.42
C ALA A 852 7.69 -30.06 15.13
N GLY A 853 6.45 -30.45 14.85
CA GLY A 853 5.88 -31.72 15.34
C GLY A 853 6.55 -32.98 14.75
N PHE A 854 7.07 -32.90 13.52
CA PHE A 854 7.76 -34.03 12.85
C PHE A 854 9.23 -34.18 13.27
N GLU A 855 9.97 -33.08 13.47
CA GLU A 855 11.36 -33.13 13.94
C GLU A 855 11.47 -33.76 15.34
N LYS A 856 10.48 -33.52 16.22
CA LYS A 856 10.40 -34.15 17.56
C LYS A 856 10.21 -35.68 17.52
N ARG A 857 9.57 -36.26 16.49
CA ARG A 857 9.40 -37.74 16.36
C ARG A 857 10.65 -38.46 15.83
N ASN A 858 11.50 -37.79 15.04
CA ASN A 858 12.72 -38.41 14.49
C ASN A 858 13.88 -38.47 15.50
N LEU A 859 13.79 -37.74 16.61
CA LEU A 859 14.77 -37.79 17.71
C LEU A 859 14.53 -38.95 18.68
N SER A 860 13.34 -39.56 18.71
CA SER A 860 13.03 -40.67 19.63
C SER A 860 13.40 -42.06 19.10
N SER A 861 13.95 -42.18 17.89
CA SER A 861 14.19 -43.48 17.24
C SER A 861 15.65 -43.97 17.26
N LYS A 862 16.53 -43.38 18.08
CA LYS A 862 17.88 -43.92 18.31
C LYS A 862 18.12 -44.26 19.78
N GLY A 863 17.74 -45.48 20.16
CA GLY A 863 18.42 -46.20 21.24
C GLY A 863 17.52 -47.05 22.15
N ALA A 864 17.13 -48.26 21.72
CA ALA A 864 17.09 -49.46 22.57
C ALA A 864 16.71 -50.71 21.73
N ILE A 865 17.50 -51.77 21.87
CA ILE A 865 17.37 -53.08 21.22
C ILE A 865 16.65 -54.04 22.18
N GLY A 866 15.74 -54.87 21.64
CA GLY A 866 15.48 -56.23 22.15
C GLY A 866 14.02 -56.61 22.46
N GLY A 867 13.51 -57.66 21.79
CA GLY A 867 12.40 -58.49 22.29
C GLY A 867 11.17 -58.64 21.37
N SER A 868 10.96 -59.87 20.89
CA SER A 868 9.91 -60.27 19.93
C SER A 868 8.50 -60.35 20.51
N ALA A 869 7.48 -59.94 19.74
CA ALA A 869 6.34 -60.79 19.36
C ALA A 869 5.41 -60.05 18.38
N SER A 870 5.10 -60.72 17.28
CA SER A 870 4.31 -60.27 16.14
C SER A 870 2.82 -60.16 16.45
N ALA A 871 2.23 -59.00 16.16
CA ALA A 871 0.81 -58.86 15.81
C ALA A 871 0.57 -57.65 14.90
N GLY A 872 0.18 -57.91 13.65
CA GLY A 872 -0.60 -56.99 12.81
C GLY A 872 0.12 -55.83 12.13
N LEU A 873 0.45 -56.00 10.86
CA LEU A 873 0.90 -54.94 9.94
C LEU A 873 0.00 -53.69 9.96
N PHE A 874 0.55 -52.56 10.42
CA PHE A 874 0.40 -51.24 9.79
C PHE A 874 1.74 -50.51 9.87
N SER A 875 2.68 -50.91 9.02
CA SER A 875 3.82 -50.06 8.68
C SER A 875 3.28 -48.89 7.86
N VAL A 876 3.13 -47.72 8.48
CA VAL A 876 3.00 -46.46 7.72
C VAL A 876 4.37 -46.19 7.10
N ARG A 877 4.62 -46.81 5.94
CA ARG A 877 5.70 -46.40 5.05
C ARG A 877 5.37 -44.99 4.56
N GLY A 878 6.19 -44.03 4.98
CA GLY A 878 6.14 -42.65 4.51
C GLY A 878 6.15 -41.71 5.70
N ALA A 879 7.34 -41.22 6.08
CA ALA A 879 7.40 -39.98 6.82
C ALA A 879 6.70 -38.91 5.94
N VAL A 880 5.62 -38.32 6.44
CA VAL A 880 5.02 -37.13 5.84
C VAL A 880 6.12 -36.06 5.88
N SER A 881 6.84 -35.88 4.78
CA SER A 881 7.99 -34.97 4.70
C SER A 881 7.67 -33.65 4.01
N VAL A 882 6.43 -33.49 3.52
CA VAL A 882 6.07 -32.35 2.66
C VAL A 882 4.69 -31.80 3.07
N ILE A 883 4.67 -30.54 3.50
CA ILE A 883 3.44 -29.74 3.51
C ILE A 883 3.32 -29.12 2.13
N SER A 884 2.24 -29.44 1.42
CA SER A 884 2.01 -28.90 0.09
C SER A 884 1.00 -27.77 0.17
N SER A 885 1.48 -26.56 -0.11
CA SER A 885 0.72 -25.32 0.01
C SER A 885 0.66 -24.55 -1.31
N THR A 886 0.61 -25.31 -2.40
CA THR A 886 0.37 -24.79 -3.76
C THR A 886 -1.11 -24.40 -3.93
N ASN A 887 -1.43 -23.57 -4.91
CA ASN A 887 -2.83 -23.21 -5.17
C ASN A 887 -3.53 -24.34 -5.95
N PHE A 888 -4.35 -25.12 -5.27
CA PHE A 888 -5.04 -26.29 -5.85
C PHE A 888 -6.39 -25.96 -6.48
N PHE A 889 -6.79 -24.70 -6.52
CA PHE A 889 -8.06 -24.29 -7.10
C PHE A 889 -7.93 -22.97 -7.84
N THR A 890 -8.86 -22.72 -8.75
CA THR A 890 -9.02 -21.40 -9.37
C THR A 890 -10.28 -20.74 -8.83
N ALA A 891 -10.22 -19.43 -8.66
CA ALA A 891 -11.38 -18.62 -8.29
C ALA A 891 -11.91 -17.86 -9.50
N SER A 892 -13.17 -17.45 -9.41
CA SER A 892 -13.76 -16.46 -10.31
C SER A 892 -14.44 -15.38 -9.49
N PRO A 893 -14.49 -14.13 -10.00
CA PRO A 893 -15.14 -13.06 -9.29
C PRO A 893 -16.60 -13.44 -8.99
N MET A 894 -17.05 -13.15 -7.78
CA MET A 894 -18.48 -13.27 -7.46
C MET A 894 -19.31 -12.26 -8.24
N GLY A 895 -18.68 -11.16 -8.67
CA GLY A 895 -19.27 -10.10 -9.48
C GLY A 895 -20.32 -9.30 -8.71
N VAL A 896 -21.17 -8.59 -9.43
CA VAL A 896 -22.30 -7.87 -8.83
C VAL A 896 -23.45 -8.86 -8.60
N ARG A 897 -23.86 -9.05 -7.34
CA ARG A 897 -25.04 -9.84 -6.96
C ARG A 897 -25.96 -9.01 -6.10
N ASP A 898 -27.26 -9.04 -6.42
CA ASP A 898 -28.29 -8.29 -5.70
C ASP A 898 -27.94 -6.80 -5.52
N GLY A 899 -27.29 -6.20 -6.52
CA GLY A 899 -26.87 -4.79 -6.52
C GLY A 899 -25.60 -4.48 -5.73
N VAL A 900 -24.95 -5.47 -5.13
CA VAL A 900 -23.69 -5.31 -4.38
C VAL A 900 -22.52 -5.81 -5.22
N ASP A 901 -21.53 -4.95 -5.44
CA ASP A 901 -20.25 -5.35 -6.06
C ASP A 901 -19.35 -5.98 -5.01
N TYR A 902 -19.06 -7.26 -5.22
CA TYR A 902 -18.27 -8.06 -4.31
C TYR A 902 -16.77 -8.00 -4.58
N MET A 903 -16.32 -7.25 -5.60
CA MET A 903 -14.94 -6.88 -5.85
C MET A 903 -13.95 -8.07 -5.75
N TYR A 904 -13.20 -8.14 -4.65
CA TYR A 904 -12.16 -9.15 -4.41
C TYR A 904 -12.71 -10.48 -3.88
N ALA A 905 -14.01 -10.61 -3.63
CA ALA A 905 -14.60 -11.87 -3.27
C ALA A 905 -14.85 -12.75 -4.50
N GLY A 906 -14.47 -14.01 -4.36
CA GLY A 906 -14.57 -15.00 -5.41
C GLY A 906 -15.32 -16.24 -4.96
N VAL A 907 -15.70 -17.03 -5.95
CA VAL A 907 -16.25 -18.37 -5.78
C VAL A 907 -15.27 -19.39 -6.35
N VAL A 908 -15.29 -20.61 -5.81
CA VAL A 908 -14.44 -21.70 -6.35
C VAL A 908 -14.92 -22.05 -7.76
N ARG A 909 -14.09 -21.78 -8.77
CA ARG A 909 -14.38 -22.13 -10.17
C ARG A 909 -14.06 -23.59 -10.46
N SER A 910 -12.86 -24.01 -10.13
CA SER A 910 -12.40 -25.38 -10.34
C SER A 910 -11.40 -25.79 -9.26
N VAL A 911 -11.40 -27.08 -8.93
CA VAL A 911 -10.44 -27.70 -8.01
C VAL A 911 -9.61 -28.69 -8.83
N ASN A 912 -8.29 -28.61 -8.75
CA ASN A 912 -7.38 -29.54 -9.39
C ASN A 912 -7.26 -30.82 -8.56
N VAL A 913 -8.26 -31.69 -8.71
CA VAL A 913 -8.39 -32.95 -7.98
C VAL A 913 -7.22 -33.89 -8.25
N GLU A 914 -6.72 -33.92 -9.48
CA GLU A 914 -5.61 -34.80 -9.87
C GLU A 914 -4.32 -34.44 -9.12
N LEU A 915 -3.98 -33.14 -9.07
CA LEU A 915 -2.81 -32.66 -8.33
C LEU A 915 -2.98 -32.85 -6.82
N LEU A 916 -4.17 -32.59 -6.28
CA LEU A 916 -4.48 -32.83 -4.86
C LEU A 916 -4.30 -34.30 -4.48
N LEU A 917 -4.91 -35.21 -5.26
CA LEU A 917 -4.80 -36.64 -5.00
C LEU A 917 -3.36 -37.13 -5.14
N ARG A 918 -2.60 -36.59 -6.10
CA ARG A 918 -1.18 -36.92 -6.23
C ARG A 918 -0.38 -36.50 -4.99
N GLN A 919 -0.56 -35.28 -4.49
CA GLN A 919 0.12 -34.81 -3.28
C GLN A 919 -0.28 -35.65 -2.06
N LEU A 920 -1.57 -35.96 -1.91
CA LEU A 920 -2.06 -36.83 -0.83
C LEU A 920 -1.51 -38.27 -0.95
N GLN A 921 -1.40 -38.82 -2.16
CA GLN A 921 -0.81 -40.15 -2.43
C GLN A 921 0.70 -40.19 -2.16
N GLU A 922 1.39 -39.07 -2.37
CA GLU A 922 2.81 -38.88 -2.02
C GLU A 922 3.00 -38.67 -0.50
N GLY A 923 1.92 -38.73 0.28
CA GLY A 923 1.94 -38.61 1.73
C GLY A 923 2.02 -37.17 2.25
N ALA A 924 1.69 -36.17 1.43
CA ALA A 924 1.71 -34.76 1.84
C ALA A 924 0.48 -34.37 2.69
N ILE A 925 0.68 -33.47 3.64
CA ILE A 925 -0.42 -32.71 4.24
C ILE A 925 -0.67 -31.48 3.36
N VAL A 926 -1.89 -31.34 2.85
CA VAL A 926 -2.25 -30.22 1.99
C VAL A 926 -2.85 -29.09 2.82
N SER A 927 -2.19 -27.92 2.80
CA SER A 927 -2.69 -26.69 3.43
C SER A 927 -3.16 -25.72 2.35
N MET A 928 -4.43 -25.30 2.42
CA MET A 928 -5.03 -24.41 1.44
C MET A 928 -5.47 -23.11 2.12
N THR A 929 -5.10 -21.98 1.52
CA THR A 929 -5.59 -20.67 1.96
C THR A 929 -6.85 -20.29 1.17
N PRO A 930 -7.71 -19.41 1.72
CA PRO A 930 -8.90 -18.90 1.04
C PRO A 930 -8.60 -17.98 -0.16
N LEU A 931 -7.39 -18.02 -0.74
CA LEU A 931 -6.95 -17.15 -1.83
C LEU A 931 -6.84 -17.92 -3.14
N GLY A 932 -7.81 -17.76 -4.02
CA GLY A 932 -7.81 -18.36 -5.35
C GLY A 932 -7.45 -17.33 -6.42
N SER A 933 -6.75 -17.75 -7.47
CA SER A 933 -6.49 -16.89 -8.62
C SER A 933 -7.40 -17.23 -9.80
N SER A 934 -7.83 -16.22 -10.56
CA SER A 934 -8.40 -16.44 -11.90
C SER A 934 -7.31 -16.91 -12.88
N PRO A 935 -7.69 -17.50 -14.03
CA PRO A 935 -6.73 -17.81 -15.10
C PRO A 935 -5.96 -16.58 -15.62
N GLY A 936 -6.49 -15.37 -15.41
CA GLY A 936 -5.83 -14.11 -15.74
C GLY A 936 -4.84 -13.61 -14.68
N GLY A 937 -4.68 -14.33 -13.56
CA GLY A 937 -3.74 -13.99 -12.49
C GLY A 937 -4.31 -13.03 -11.42
N GLU A 938 -5.60 -12.69 -11.48
CA GLU A 938 -6.25 -11.87 -10.45
C GLU A 938 -6.54 -12.72 -9.22
N VAL A 939 -6.34 -12.18 -8.03
CA VAL A 939 -6.51 -12.92 -6.77
C VAL A 939 -7.83 -12.54 -6.12
N PHE A 940 -8.61 -13.55 -5.74
CA PHE A 940 -9.88 -13.42 -5.06
C PHE A 940 -9.86 -14.16 -3.72
N TYR A 941 -10.54 -13.60 -2.73
CA TYR A 941 -10.82 -14.27 -1.48
C TYR A 941 -12.10 -15.10 -1.60
N VAL A 942 -12.01 -16.38 -1.28
CA VAL A 942 -13.15 -17.30 -1.25
C VAL A 942 -13.40 -17.71 0.19
N SER A 943 -14.66 -17.82 0.62
CA SER A 943 -14.96 -18.31 1.97
C SER A 943 -14.28 -19.66 2.21
N SER A 944 -13.60 -19.79 3.36
CA SER A 944 -12.93 -21.02 3.78
C SER A 944 -13.92 -22.19 3.87
N GLU A 945 -15.15 -21.91 4.28
CA GLU A 945 -16.23 -22.88 4.36
C GLU A 945 -16.65 -23.38 2.98
N GLU A 946 -16.84 -22.48 2.01
CA GLU A 946 -17.13 -22.85 0.62
C GLU A 946 -15.97 -23.65 -0.01
N LEU A 947 -14.74 -23.20 0.19
CA LEU A 947 -13.56 -23.88 -0.32
C LEU A 947 -13.46 -25.31 0.22
N ALA A 948 -13.56 -25.48 1.54
CA ALA A 948 -13.51 -26.79 2.19
C ALA A 948 -14.63 -27.72 1.70
N ALA A 949 -15.86 -27.19 1.59
CA ALA A 949 -17.02 -27.92 1.07
C ALA A 949 -16.79 -28.42 -0.37
N LYS A 950 -16.34 -27.53 -1.27
CA LYS A 950 -16.12 -27.86 -2.69
C LYS A 950 -14.96 -28.84 -2.86
N VAL A 951 -13.86 -28.66 -2.13
CA VAL A 951 -12.72 -29.58 -2.18
C VAL A 951 -13.11 -30.96 -1.65
N ALA A 952 -13.76 -31.03 -0.48
CA ALA A 952 -14.18 -32.30 0.12
C ALA A 952 -15.19 -33.06 -0.75
N SER A 953 -16.16 -32.36 -1.35
CA SER A 953 -17.11 -32.96 -2.29
C SER A 953 -16.41 -33.50 -3.54
N ARG A 954 -15.44 -32.76 -4.10
CA ARG A 954 -14.69 -33.16 -5.30
C ARG A 954 -13.73 -34.33 -5.06
N LEU A 955 -13.18 -34.43 -3.84
CA LEU A 955 -12.36 -35.56 -3.41
C LEU A 955 -13.18 -36.78 -2.96
N GLN A 956 -14.51 -36.66 -2.88
CA GLN A 956 -15.39 -37.64 -2.23
C GLN A 956 -14.92 -38.02 -0.82
N ALA A 957 -14.56 -36.99 -0.04
CA ALA A 957 -14.03 -37.17 1.30
C ALA A 957 -15.01 -37.95 2.20
N ILE A 958 -14.46 -38.82 3.05
CA ILE A 958 -15.24 -39.63 3.98
C ILE A 958 -15.86 -38.76 5.08
N LYS A 959 -15.14 -37.71 5.52
CA LYS A 959 -15.52 -36.81 6.60
C LYS A 959 -15.09 -35.38 6.26
N LEU A 960 -15.95 -34.40 6.56
CA LEU A 960 -15.64 -32.97 6.55
C LEU A 960 -15.85 -32.42 7.97
N VAL A 961 -14.87 -31.69 8.49
CA VAL A 961 -14.88 -31.14 9.85
C VAL A 961 -14.76 -29.61 9.77
N TYR A 962 -15.69 -28.89 10.39
CA TYR A 962 -15.54 -27.46 10.67
C TYR A 962 -15.30 -27.26 12.17
N ILE A 963 -14.31 -26.43 12.48
CA ILE A 963 -14.01 -26.02 13.86
C ILE A 963 -14.66 -24.66 14.11
N THR A 964 -15.50 -24.55 15.14
CA THR A 964 -16.30 -23.35 15.44
C THR A 964 -15.98 -22.80 16.83
N LYS A 965 -16.11 -21.49 17.03
CA LYS A 965 -15.87 -20.81 18.33
C LYS A 965 -17.03 -20.94 19.34
N GLY A 966 -18.16 -21.54 18.94
CA GLY A 966 -19.38 -21.65 19.76
C GLY A 966 -19.55 -23.00 20.46
N GLN A 967 -20.53 -23.07 21.37
CA GLN A 967 -20.89 -24.30 22.09
C GLN A 967 -21.48 -25.36 21.13
N CYS A 968 -21.29 -26.65 21.47
CA CYS A 968 -21.93 -27.76 20.78
C CYS A 968 -23.46 -27.63 20.78
N LEU A 969 -24.15 -28.19 19.78
CA LEU A 969 -25.62 -28.26 19.79
C LEU A 969 -26.12 -29.02 21.03
N VAL A 970 -26.93 -28.36 21.86
CA VAL A 970 -27.50 -28.94 23.10
C VAL A 970 -29.02 -29.01 22.97
N ASP A 971 -29.61 -30.16 23.28
CA ASP A 971 -31.05 -30.26 23.55
C ASP A 971 -31.32 -29.64 24.92
N THR A 972 -31.87 -28.42 24.94
CA THR A 972 -32.14 -27.65 26.16
C THR A 972 -33.24 -28.28 27.04
N ARG A 973 -34.07 -29.19 26.51
CA ARG A 973 -35.07 -29.91 27.32
C ARG A 973 -34.46 -31.07 28.10
N GLN A 974 -33.36 -31.64 27.59
CA GLN A 974 -32.70 -32.82 28.16
C GLN A 974 -31.30 -32.52 28.70
N SER A 975 -30.82 -31.27 28.55
CA SER A 975 -29.46 -30.83 28.92
C SER A 975 -28.37 -31.75 28.39
N ARG A 976 -28.50 -32.20 27.13
CA ARG A 976 -27.60 -33.17 26.50
C ARG A 976 -27.06 -32.64 25.17
N ILE A 977 -25.76 -32.89 24.94
CA ILE A 977 -25.11 -32.61 23.66
C ILE A 977 -25.68 -33.56 22.60
N ILE A 978 -26.08 -33.00 21.46
CA ILE A 978 -26.52 -33.76 20.30
C ILE A 978 -25.27 -34.27 19.59
N ALA A 979 -24.84 -35.49 19.93
CA ALA A 979 -23.62 -36.09 19.40
C ALA A 979 -23.71 -36.55 17.92
N GLY A 980 -24.92 -36.61 17.35
CA GLY A 980 -25.13 -37.01 15.96
C GLY A 980 -26.52 -36.67 15.45
N MET A 981 -26.63 -36.29 14.18
CA MET A 981 -27.87 -35.84 13.55
C MET A 981 -27.94 -36.32 12.10
N GLN A 982 -29.12 -36.74 11.62
CA GLN A 982 -29.30 -37.08 10.21
C GLN A 982 -29.29 -35.82 9.35
N ALA A 983 -28.88 -35.93 8.09
CA ALA A 983 -28.79 -34.76 7.19
C ALA A 983 -30.14 -34.03 7.03
N HIS A 984 -31.26 -34.76 7.06
CA HIS A 984 -32.60 -34.15 7.03
C HIS A 984 -32.91 -33.33 8.30
N ASP A 985 -32.46 -33.80 9.47
CA ASP A 985 -32.68 -33.12 10.75
C ASP A 985 -31.83 -31.85 10.83
N ALA A 986 -30.60 -31.90 10.32
CA ALA A 986 -29.72 -30.75 10.23
C ALA A 986 -30.28 -29.69 9.25
N HIS A 987 -30.89 -30.12 8.15
CA HIS A 987 -31.57 -29.21 7.23
C HIS A 987 -32.80 -28.54 7.88
N ASN A 988 -33.61 -29.30 8.61
CA ASN A 988 -34.75 -28.76 9.35
C ASN A 988 -34.33 -27.79 10.46
N LEU A 989 -33.24 -28.10 11.17
CA LEU A 989 -32.65 -27.22 12.17
C LEU A 989 -32.16 -25.92 11.52
N LEU A 990 -31.48 -25.99 10.38
CA LEU A 990 -31.02 -24.81 9.65
C LEU A 990 -32.21 -23.92 9.23
N GLN A 991 -33.25 -24.50 8.63
CA GLN A 991 -34.47 -23.75 8.27
C GLN A 991 -35.14 -23.12 9.49
N TYR A 992 -35.14 -23.81 10.63
CA TYR A 992 -35.67 -23.28 11.88
C TYR A 992 -34.86 -22.07 12.38
N LEU A 993 -33.53 -22.18 12.42
CA LEU A 993 -32.61 -21.12 12.84
C LEU A 993 -32.65 -19.88 11.92
N GLU A 994 -32.97 -20.07 10.64
CA GLU A 994 -33.11 -19.00 9.64
C GLU A 994 -34.51 -18.36 9.62
N SER A 995 -35.49 -18.90 10.35
CA SER A 995 -36.86 -18.38 10.38
C SER A 995 -37.11 -17.38 11.52
N ASP A 996 -37.81 -16.27 11.22
CA ASP A 996 -38.24 -15.25 12.20
C ASP A 996 -39.24 -15.76 13.26
N LYS A 997 -39.62 -17.04 13.18
CA LYS A 997 -40.60 -17.70 14.06
C LYS A 997 -39.97 -18.58 15.16
N ALA A 998 -38.65 -18.60 15.30
CA ALA A 998 -37.99 -19.44 16.29
C ALA A 998 -38.25 -18.95 17.73
N GLY A 999 -39.22 -19.56 18.42
CA GLY A 999 -39.45 -19.40 19.84
C GLY A 999 -38.40 -20.12 20.70
N LEU A 1000 -37.90 -19.41 21.72
CA LEU A 1000 -37.47 -19.95 23.03
C LEU A 1000 -36.33 -20.99 23.07
N SER A 1001 -35.18 -20.77 22.41
CA SER A 1001 -34.00 -21.65 22.64
C SER A 1001 -32.65 -20.93 22.73
N TYR A 1002 -32.51 -19.81 22.01
CA TYR A 1002 -31.35 -18.92 22.10
C TYR A 1002 -31.85 -17.52 22.41
N SER A 1003 -31.17 -16.81 23.31
CA SER A 1003 -31.51 -15.44 23.68
C SER A 1003 -31.32 -14.47 22.50
N LYS A 1004 -31.89 -13.28 22.61
CA LYS A 1004 -31.71 -12.23 21.59
C LYS A 1004 -30.24 -11.80 21.51
N GLU A 1005 -29.55 -11.77 22.65
CA GLU A 1005 -28.10 -11.51 22.73
C GLU A 1005 -27.28 -12.62 22.06
N GLU A 1006 -27.62 -13.89 22.29
CA GLU A 1006 -26.93 -15.03 21.66
C GLU A 1006 -27.10 -15.03 20.14
N ARG A 1007 -28.29 -14.73 19.63
CA ARG A 1007 -28.52 -14.63 18.17
C ARG A 1007 -27.78 -13.46 17.51
N SER A 1008 -27.51 -12.39 18.27
CA SER A 1008 -26.75 -11.24 17.79
C SER A 1008 -25.23 -11.38 17.94
N SER A 1009 -24.76 -12.51 18.48
CA SER A 1009 -23.33 -12.75 18.69
C SER A 1009 -22.60 -13.23 17.43
N ASP A 1010 -21.31 -12.95 17.36
CA ASP A 1010 -20.44 -13.38 16.26
C ASP A 1010 -20.35 -14.92 16.18
N TRP A 1011 -20.37 -15.62 17.33
CA TRP A 1011 -20.29 -17.09 17.36
C TRP A 1011 -21.52 -17.74 16.71
N PHE A 1012 -22.72 -17.20 16.96
CA PHE A 1012 -23.97 -17.76 16.43
C PHE A 1012 -24.03 -17.59 14.91
N THR A 1013 -23.56 -16.43 14.43
CA THR A 1013 -23.44 -16.15 13.00
C THR A 1013 -22.47 -17.11 12.30
N ASP A 1014 -21.29 -17.35 12.89
CA ASP A 1014 -20.29 -18.29 12.37
C ASP A 1014 -20.77 -19.75 12.42
N PHE A 1015 -21.50 -20.12 13.47
CA PHE A 1015 -22.11 -21.44 13.64
C PHE A 1015 -23.16 -21.71 12.56
N VAL A 1016 -24.11 -20.79 12.34
CA VAL A 1016 -25.15 -20.92 11.30
C VAL A 1016 -24.52 -20.97 9.90
N ARG A 1017 -23.50 -20.15 9.64
CA ARG A 1017 -22.75 -20.17 8.36
C ARG A 1017 -22.11 -21.54 8.13
N SER A 1018 -21.38 -22.06 9.12
CA SER A 1018 -20.71 -23.36 9.02
C SER A 1018 -21.71 -24.52 8.85
N LEU A 1019 -22.82 -24.49 9.59
CA LEU A 1019 -23.90 -25.47 9.46
C LEU A 1019 -24.51 -25.47 8.05
N ARG A 1020 -24.75 -24.29 7.46
CA ARG A 1020 -25.27 -24.16 6.08
C ARG A 1020 -24.37 -24.83 5.06
N HIS A 1021 -23.06 -24.55 5.10
CA HIS A 1021 -22.09 -25.17 4.19
C HIS A 1021 -21.94 -26.67 4.42
N LEU A 1022 -21.99 -27.13 5.67
CA LEU A 1022 -21.93 -28.54 6.03
C LEU A 1022 -23.14 -29.31 5.49
N VAL A 1023 -24.36 -28.80 5.72
CA VAL A 1023 -25.61 -29.40 5.22
C VAL A 1023 -25.62 -29.45 3.70
N ALA A 1024 -25.12 -28.42 3.01
CA ALA A 1024 -25.01 -28.40 1.56
C ALA A 1024 -23.97 -29.41 1.00
N SER A 1025 -22.97 -29.78 1.80
CA SER A 1025 -21.88 -30.67 1.40
C SER A 1025 -22.15 -32.15 1.67
N VAL A 1026 -22.94 -32.44 2.71
CA VAL A 1026 -23.30 -33.80 3.09
C VAL A 1026 -24.42 -34.30 2.17
N SER A 1027 -24.09 -35.22 1.28
CA SER A 1027 -25.07 -35.83 0.37
C SER A 1027 -24.56 -37.18 -0.14
N PRO A 1028 -25.44 -38.04 -0.70
CA PRO A 1028 -25.03 -39.34 -1.25
C PRO A 1028 -23.97 -39.24 -2.37
N LYS A 1029 -23.86 -38.09 -3.05
CA LYS A 1029 -22.88 -37.81 -4.11
C LYS A 1029 -21.72 -36.89 -3.65
N GLY A 1030 -21.75 -36.42 -2.40
CA GLY A 1030 -20.80 -35.48 -1.80
C GLY A 1030 -20.03 -36.12 -0.64
N VAL A 1031 -19.93 -35.41 0.48
CA VAL A 1031 -19.25 -35.91 1.68
C VAL A 1031 -20.20 -36.84 2.44
N ARG A 1032 -19.69 -37.98 2.95
CA ARG A 1032 -20.53 -38.96 3.68
C ARG A 1032 -20.92 -38.49 5.08
N ARG A 1033 -20.03 -37.78 5.79
CA ARG A 1033 -20.23 -37.31 7.17
C ARG A 1033 -19.69 -35.90 7.36
N GLY A 1034 -20.41 -35.08 8.10
CA GLY A 1034 -20.03 -33.70 8.43
C GLY A 1034 -20.03 -33.49 9.94
N HIS A 1035 -19.01 -32.82 10.48
CA HIS A 1035 -18.85 -32.57 11.91
C HIS A 1035 -18.66 -31.07 12.17
N LEU A 1036 -19.37 -30.53 13.15
CA LEU A 1036 -19.11 -29.21 13.74
C LEU A 1036 -18.49 -29.45 15.11
N VAL A 1037 -17.25 -29.02 15.29
CA VAL A 1037 -16.46 -29.27 16.50
C VAL A 1037 -16.13 -27.95 17.16
N GLN A 1038 -16.31 -27.87 18.48
CA GLN A 1038 -15.90 -26.69 19.25
C GLN A 1038 -14.38 -26.58 19.30
N ALA A 1039 -13.86 -25.35 19.15
CA ALA A 1039 -12.44 -25.06 19.23
C ALA A 1039 -11.94 -25.15 20.68
N PHE A 1040 -11.14 -26.16 20.98
CA PHE A 1040 -10.31 -26.23 22.20
C PHE A 1040 -9.02 -27.03 21.90
N PRO A 1041 -7.94 -26.85 22.69
CA PRO A 1041 -6.71 -27.62 22.51
C PRO A 1041 -6.98 -29.14 22.53
N GLY A 1042 -6.59 -29.85 21.46
CA GLY A 1042 -6.85 -31.28 21.32
C GLY A 1042 -8.20 -31.67 20.70
N SER A 1043 -9.10 -30.72 20.41
CA SER A 1043 -10.40 -30.95 19.76
C SER A 1043 -10.31 -31.76 18.46
N LEU A 1044 -9.39 -31.40 17.56
CA LEU A 1044 -9.19 -32.10 16.30
C LEU A 1044 -8.62 -33.52 16.51
N LEU A 1045 -7.74 -33.70 17.50
CA LEU A 1045 -7.21 -35.02 17.86
C LEU A 1045 -8.30 -35.91 18.48
N GLN A 1046 -9.14 -35.35 19.35
CA GLN A 1046 -10.30 -36.05 19.90
C GLN A 1046 -11.30 -36.48 18.81
N GLU A 1047 -11.50 -35.64 17.78
CA GLU A 1047 -12.32 -35.95 16.62
C GLU A 1047 -11.71 -37.03 15.71
N PHE A 1048 -10.37 -37.13 15.64
CA PHE A 1048 -9.68 -38.17 14.88
C PHE A 1048 -9.64 -39.53 15.58
N TYR A 1049 -9.68 -39.58 16.93
CA TYR A 1049 -9.35 -40.77 17.72
C TYR A 1049 -10.45 -41.31 18.66
N THR A 1050 -11.67 -40.75 18.63
CA THR A 1050 -12.83 -41.36 19.32
C THR A 1050 -13.32 -42.60 18.55
N THR A 1051 -14.00 -43.54 19.24
CA THR A 1051 -14.25 -44.97 18.92
C THR A 1051 -15.02 -45.30 17.62
N ASP A 1052 -15.01 -44.37 16.67
CA ASP A 1052 -15.16 -44.54 15.23
C ASP A 1052 -13.78 -44.44 14.50
N GLY A 1053 -12.68 -44.63 15.27
CA GLY A 1053 -11.29 -44.85 14.88
C GLY A 1053 -10.28 -44.84 16.06
N SER A 1054 -10.17 -45.93 16.83
CA SER A 1054 -9.48 -46.09 18.14
C SER A 1054 -7.92 -46.09 18.20
N GLY A 1055 -7.33 -45.50 19.27
CA GLY A 1055 -5.97 -45.76 19.80
C GLY A 1055 -5.55 -44.87 21.00
N THR A 1056 -4.90 -45.43 22.04
CA THR A 1056 -4.69 -44.87 23.42
C THR A 1056 -3.66 -43.72 23.56
N CYS A 1057 -3.94 -42.84 24.54
CA CYS A 1057 -3.44 -41.49 24.86
C CYS A 1057 -2.09 -41.39 25.60
N VAL A 1058 -1.34 -40.28 25.40
CA VAL A 1058 -0.68 -39.46 26.46
C VAL A 1058 -0.60 -37.99 25.98
N ALA A 1059 -1.32 -37.08 26.64
CA ALA A 1059 -1.08 -35.62 26.60
C ALA A 1059 0.27 -35.33 27.31
N GLN A 1060 1.07 -34.32 27.04
CA GLN A 1060 0.81 -32.88 26.95
C GLN A 1060 2.20 -32.28 26.61
N ASP A 1061 2.33 -31.32 25.69
CA ASP A 1061 3.59 -30.57 25.52
C ASP A 1061 3.20 -29.09 25.66
N VAL A 1062 3.22 -28.59 26.89
CA VAL A 1062 2.93 -27.18 27.20
C VAL A 1062 4.20 -26.39 27.01
N TYR A 1063 4.08 -25.40 26.14
CA TYR A 1063 5.10 -24.41 25.80
C TYR A 1063 5.78 -23.83 27.04
N GLN A 1064 7.09 -23.65 26.94
CA GLN A 1064 7.91 -22.99 27.95
C GLN A 1064 7.50 -21.53 28.10
N GLY A 1065 7.31 -21.04 29.33
CA GLY A 1065 6.88 -19.65 29.58
C GLY A 1065 7.31 -19.13 30.95
N LEU A 1066 7.78 -17.89 30.97
CA LEU A 1066 8.22 -17.18 32.17
C LEU A 1066 7.16 -16.15 32.56
N GLY A 1067 6.73 -16.11 33.82
CA GLY A 1067 5.66 -15.19 34.26
C GLY A 1067 5.41 -15.25 35.76
N CYS A 1068 4.41 -14.50 36.24
CA CYS A 1068 4.04 -14.50 37.66
C CYS A 1068 3.57 -15.89 38.12
N ALA A 1069 3.91 -16.23 39.36
CA ALA A 1069 3.40 -17.41 40.03
C ALA A 1069 1.92 -17.21 40.37
N THR A 1070 1.15 -18.28 40.28
CA THR A 1070 -0.23 -18.36 40.74
C THR A 1070 -0.29 -19.19 42.02
N LEU A 1071 -1.43 -19.17 42.71
CA LEU A 1071 -1.62 -20.02 43.89
C LEU A 1071 -1.39 -21.51 43.60
N ALA A 1072 -1.67 -21.97 42.37
CA ALA A 1072 -1.46 -23.36 41.97
C ALA A 1072 0.02 -23.76 41.91
N ASP A 1073 0.94 -22.81 41.76
CA ASP A 1073 2.39 -23.07 41.66
C ASP A 1073 3.06 -23.20 43.04
N SER A 1074 2.38 -22.81 44.11
CA SER A 1074 2.97 -22.64 45.45
C SER A 1074 3.59 -23.94 45.98
N ALA A 1075 2.95 -25.09 45.75
CA ALA A 1075 3.50 -26.38 46.17
C ALA A 1075 4.79 -26.74 45.43
N SER A 1076 4.84 -26.52 44.11
CA SER A 1076 6.03 -26.79 43.29
C SER A 1076 7.17 -25.81 43.59
N ILE A 1077 6.86 -24.55 43.93
CA ILE A 1077 7.85 -23.57 44.39
C ILE A 1077 8.47 -24.02 45.73
N VAL A 1078 7.67 -24.50 46.68
CA VAL A 1078 8.18 -25.01 47.97
C VAL A 1078 9.09 -26.21 47.77
N GLU A 1079 8.72 -27.13 46.89
CA GLU A 1079 9.53 -28.30 46.55
C GLU A 1079 10.86 -27.89 45.91
N LEU A 1080 10.82 -26.96 44.96
CA LEU A 1080 12.01 -26.44 44.29
C LEU A 1080 12.99 -25.75 45.25
N LEU A 1081 12.46 -24.95 46.19
CA LEU A 1081 13.27 -24.26 47.21
C LEU A 1081 13.88 -25.24 48.22
N ALA A 1082 13.14 -26.29 48.58
CA ALA A 1082 13.64 -27.34 49.47
C ALA A 1082 14.82 -28.12 48.84
N ASP A 1083 14.72 -28.42 47.54
CA ASP A 1083 15.78 -29.09 46.77
C ASP A 1083 17.02 -28.20 46.58
N ALA A 1084 16.83 -26.89 46.44
CA ALA A 1084 17.92 -25.92 46.32
C ALA A 1084 18.62 -25.59 47.66
N GLN A 1085 18.20 -26.20 48.79
CA GLN A 1085 18.67 -25.91 50.15
C GLN A 1085 18.56 -24.44 50.57
N GLU A 1086 17.73 -23.64 49.88
CA GLU A 1086 17.40 -22.29 50.30
C GLU A 1086 16.42 -22.36 51.48
N GLN A 1087 16.54 -21.44 52.43
CA GLN A 1087 15.86 -21.45 53.75
C GLN A 1087 14.43 -22.03 53.73
N ARG A 1088 14.11 -22.92 54.67
CA ARG A 1088 12.79 -23.55 54.81
C ARG A 1088 11.68 -22.51 55.04
N ILE A 1089 11.04 -22.07 53.97
CA ILE A 1089 9.85 -21.22 54.01
C ILE A 1089 8.60 -22.14 54.04
N LYS A 1090 7.53 -21.72 54.71
CA LYS A 1090 6.31 -22.54 54.82
C LYS A 1090 5.43 -22.32 53.59
N LEU A 1091 4.66 -23.34 53.22
CA LEU A 1091 3.73 -23.29 52.08
C LEU A 1091 2.74 -22.12 52.20
N GLU A 1092 2.23 -21.85 53.40
CA GLU A 1092 1.30 -20.74 53.66
C GLU A 1092 1.91 -19.38 53.31
N ASP A 1093 3.23 -19.21 53.53
CA ASP A 1093 3.94 -17.97 53.21
C ASP A 1093 4.20 -17.83 51.70
N VAL A 1094 4.46 -18.94 51.00
CA VAL A 1094 4.58 -18.96 49.53
C VAL A 1094 3.23 -18.69 48.87
N GLU A 1095 2.16 -19.32 49.33
CA GLU A 1095 0.81 -19.10 48.83
C GLU A 1095 0.40 -17.63 49.00
N ALA A 1096 0.66 -17.03 50.18
CA ALA A 1096 0.41 -15.61 50.41
C ALA A 1096 1.21 -14.71 49.45
N SER A 1097 2.49 -15.04 49.22
CA SER A 1097 3.38 -14.26 48.35
C SER A 1097 3.03 -14.44 46.85
N CYS A 1098 2.62 -15.63 46.43
CA CYS A 1098 2.06 -15.89 45.09
C CYS A 1098 0.75 -15.10 44.89
N GLY A 1099 -0.11 -15.07 45.91
CA GLY A 1099 -1.35 -14.28 45.89
C GLY A 1099 -1.10 -12.77 45.84
N ALA A 1100 0.01 -12.30 46.40
CA ALA A 1100 0.47 -10.91 46.32
C ALA A 1100 1.23 -10.59 45.01
N GLY A 1101 1.49 -11.59 44.16
CA GLY A 1101 2.21 -11.42 42.89
C GLY A 1101 3.72 -11.25 43.03
N GLU A 1102 4.29 -11.57 44.20
CA GLU A 1102 5.71 -11.37 44.49
C GLU A 1102 6.62 -12.46 43.90
N PHE A 1103 6.06 -13.65 43.61
CA PHE A 1103 6.79 -14.74 42.98
C PHE A 1103 6.62 -14.74 41.46
N PHE A 1104 7.69 -15.12 40.77
CA PHE A 1104 7.68 -15.45 39.36
C PHE A 1104 8.30 -16.83 39.15
N VAL A 1105 7.82 -17.53 38.13
CA VAL A 1105 8.22 -18.89 37.80
C VAL A 1105 8.46 -19.05 36.31
N TRP A 1106 9.34 -19.98 36.01
CA TRP A 1106 9.54 -20.48 34.66
C TRP A 1106 8.95 -21.88 34.57
N ARG A 1107 7.94 -22.04 33.71
CA ARG A 1107 7.21 -23.30 33.55
C ARG A 1107 7.60 -23.99 32.26
N ARG A 1108 7.57 -25.31 32.30
CA ARG A 1108 7.62 -26.17 31.13
C ARG A 1108 6.71 -27.35 31.39
N ASP A 1109 5.78 -27.64 30.48
CA ASP A 1109 4.87 -28.78 30.65
C ASP A 1109 4.09 -28.74 31.98
N GLU A 1110 3.68 -27.52 32.42
CA GLU A 1110 3.07 -27.22 33.73
C GLU A 1110 3.96 -27.49 34.96
N VAL A 1111 5.22 -27.87 34.75
CA VAL A 1111 6.20 -28.05 35.83
C VAL A 1111 6.99 -26.77 36.04
N VAL A 1112 7.05 -26.30 37.28
CA VAL A 1112 7.90 -25.17 37.68
C VAL A 1112 9.37 -25.63 37.67
N LEU A 1113 10.15 -25.10 36.74
CA LEU A 1113 11.58 -25.43 36.57
C LEU A 1113 12.52 -24.40 37.22
N GLY A 1114 12.00 -23.21 37.51
CA GLY A 1114 12.72 -22.14 38.18
C GLY A 1114 11.77 -21.13 38.81
N CYS A 1115 12.19 -20.50 39.89
CA CYS A 1115 11.43 -19.45 40.55
C CYS A 1115 12.33 -18.33 41.09
N GLY A 1116 11.71 -17.21 41.41
CA GLY A 1116 12.31 -16.13 42.18
C GLY A 1116 11.24 -15.27 42.82
N GLN A 1117 11.58 -14.59 43.90
CA GLN A 1117 10.68 -13.70 44.62
C GLN A 1117 11.23 -12.27 44.60
N LEU A 1118 10.41 -11.31 44.26
CA LEU A 1118 10.74 -9.89 44.31
C LEU A 1118 9.90 -9.20 45.38
N VAL A 1119 10.54 -8.68 46.42
CA VAL A 1119 9.89 -8.03 47.56
C VAL A 1119 10.23 -6.56 47.58
N ALA A 1120 9.22 -5.68 47.56
CA ALA A 1120 9.43 -4.24 47.63
C ALA A 1120 9.48 -3.74 49.09
N HIS A 1121 10.44 -2.86 49.38
CA HIS A 1121 10.59 -2.18 50.65
C HIS A 1121 10.52 -0.67 50.46
N SER A 1122 9.75 -0.01 51.31
CA SER A 1122 9.73 1.46 51.38
C SER A 1122 10.81 1.93 52.35
N VAL A 1123 11.67 2.86 51.92
CA VAL A 1123 12.64 3.51 52.81
C VAL A 1123 12.17 4.90 53.26
N PRO A 1124 12.64 5.41 54.42
CA PRO A 1124 12.17 6.68 54.99
C PRO A 1124 12.36 7.90 54.08
N SER A 1125 13.26 7.84 53.08
CA SER A 1125 13.46 8.87 52.06
C SER A 1125 12.33 8.93 51.01
N GLY A 1126 11.40 7.98 51.00
CA GLY A 1126 10.29 7.88 50.04
C GLY A 1126 10.63 7.09 48.77
N GLU A 1127 11.87 6.62 48.64
CA GLU A 1127 12.31 5.78 47.52
C GLU A 1127 11.90 4.30 47.74
N LEU A 1128 11.70 3.57 46.64
CA LEU A 1128 11.37 2.15 46.64
C LEU A 1128 12.62 1.32 46.35
N VAL A 1129 12.81 0.27 47.14
CA VAL A 1129 13.93 -0.67 47.02
C VAL A 1129 13.36 -2.07 46.84
N ALA A 1130 13.74 -2.76 45.77
CA ALA A 1130 13.32 -4.13 45.54
C ALA A 1130 14.41 -5.09 46.02
N GLU A 1131 14.01 -6.14 46.73
CA GLU A 1131 14.88 -7.23 47.17
C GLU A 1131 14.54 -8.48 46.37
N LEU A 1132 15.54 -9.04 45.68
CA LEU A 1132 15.40 -10.30 44.97
C LEU A 1132 15.81 -11.45 45.89
N ARG A 1133 14.82 -12.24 46.29
CA ARG A 1133 14.95 -13.42 47.15
C ARG A 1133 14.73 -14.70 46.35
N GLN A 1134 15.24 -15.81 46.87
CA GLN A 1134 14.83 -17.16 46.48
C GLN A 1134 14.90 -17.47 44.98
N LEU A 1135 15.90 -16.88 44.30
CA LEU A 1135 16.14 -17.13 42.87
C LEU A 1135 16.81 -18.50 42.70
N CYS A 1136 16.03 -19.51 42.30
CA CYS A 1136 16.50 -20.87 42.15
C CYS A 1136 15.96 -21.55 40.88
N CYS A 1137 16.68 -22.59 40.43
CA CYS A 1137 16.31 -23.45 39.32
C CYS A 1137 16.52 -24.91 39.71
N ALA A 1138 15.80 -25.83 39.08
CA ALA A 1138 15.91 -27.27 39.36
C ALA A 1138 17.36 -27.78 39.20
N ALA A 1139 17.79 -28.73 40.04
CA ALA A 1139 19.17 -29.21 40.10
C ALA A 1139 19.70 -29.63 38.72
N GLY A 1140 20.87 -29.09 38.33
CA GLY A 1140 21.50 -29.33 37.02
C GLY A 1140 21.10 -28.34 35.90
N THR A 1141 20.27 -27.34 36.19
CA THR A 1141 19.78 -26.36 35.17
C THR A 1141 20.10 -24.89 35.47
N PHE A 1142 20.95 -24.62 36.46
CA PHE A 1142 21.19 -23.25 36.94
C PHE A 1142 21.78 -22.33 35.85
N VAL A 1143 22.75 -22.80 35.07
CA VAL A 1143 23.53 -21.93 34.17
C VAL A 1143 22.78 -21.49 32.89
N PRO A 1144 21.96 -22.32 32.20
CA PRO A 1144 21.32 -21.88 30.97
C PRO A 1144 20.14 -20.90 31.17
N ASN A 1145 19.45 -20.94 32.32
CA ASN A 1145 18.13 -20.30 32.46
C ASN A 1145 18.04 -19.25 33.58
N ALA A 1146 18.99 -19.21 34.52
CA ALA A 1146 19.07 -18.14 35.52
C ALA A 1146 19.19 -16.71 34.92
N PRO A 1147 19.88 -16.48 33.79
CA PRO A 1147 19.92 -15.15 33.17
C PRO A 1147 18.54 -14.64 32.73
N ALA A 1148 17.64 -15.52 32.30
CA ALA A 1148 16.30 -15.15 31.83
C ALA A 1148 15.39 -14.77 33.01
N LEU A 1149 15.41 -15.57 34.09
CA LEU A 1149 14.69 -15.27 35.34
C LEU A 1149 15.19 -13.96 35.97
N PHE A 1150 16.50 -13.74 35.98
CA PHE A 1150 17.08 -12.51 36.49
C PHE A 1150 16.75 -11.27 35.64
N ALA A 1151 16.84 -11.37 34.31
CA ALA A 1151 16.45 -10.27 33.42
C ALA A 1151 14.96 -9.91 33.56
N TYR A 1152 14.11 -10.89 33.89
CA TYR A 1152 12.72 -10.64 34.23
C TYR A 1152 12.58 -9.91 35.58
N ALA A 1153 13.28 -10.38 36.63
CA ALA A 1153 13.27 -9.74 37.95
C ALA A 1153 13.76 -8.29 37.91
N GLU A 1154 14.83 -8.02 37.17
CA GLU A 1154 15.39 -6.69 37.01
C GLU A 1154 14.41 -5.73 36.31
N ARG A 1155 13.76 -6.19 35.23
CA ARG A 1155 12.72 -5.40 34.55
C ARG A 1155 11.49 -5.18 35.45
N ALA A 1156 11.06 -6.20 36.18
CA ALA A 1156 9.94 -6.09 37.11
C ALA A 1156 10.25 -5.08 38.24
N ALA A 1157 11.48 -5.04 38.74
CA ALA A 1157 11.91 -4.05 39.73
C ALA A 1157 11.89 -2.61 39.18
N VAL A 1158 12.38 -2.41 37.94
CA VAL A 1158 12.33 -1.10 37.26
C VAL A 1158 10.89 -0.64 37.06
N LEU A 1159 10.02 -1.51 36.53
CA LEU A 1159 8.61 -1.20 36.31
C LEU A 1159 7.83 -0.95 37.62
N GLY A 1160 8.26 -1.59 38.71
CA GLY A 1160 7.75 -1.37 40.07
C GLY A 1160 8.24 -0.07 40.72
N GLY A 1161 9.03 0.74 40.02
CA GLY A 1161 9.56 2.02 40.50
C GLY A 1161 10.71 1.88 41.49
N ALA A 1162 11.35 0.71 41.59
CA ALA A 1162 12.48 0.52 42.48
C ALA A 1162 13.74 1.19 41.91
N GLN A 1163 14.41 2.00 42.71
CA GLN A 1163 15.66 2.66 42.31
C GLN A 1163 16.89 1.80 42.60
N LEU A 1164 16.72 0.81 43.48
CA LEU A 1164 17.75 -0.13 43.89
C LEU A 1164 17.19 -1.55 43.87
N LEU A 1165 17.97 -2.47 43.32
CA LEU A 1165 17.77 -3.90 43.44
C LEU A 1165 18.81 -4.47 44.41
N VAL A 1166 18.36 -5.24 45.39
CA VAL A 1166 19.18 -5.77 46.49
C VAL A 1166 19.15 -7.30 46.48
N VAL A 1167 20.30 -7.93 46.70
CA VAL A 1167 20.44 -9.38 46.89
C VAL A 1167 21.25 -9.67 48.16
N LEU A 1168 20.88 -10.76 48.84
CA LEU A 1168 21.65 -11.29 49.96
C LEU A 1168 22.83 -12.13 49.43
N GLU A 1169 24.03 -11.92 49.98
CA GLU A 1169 25.20 -12.73 49.62
C GLU A 1169 25.02 -14.17 50.14
N SER A 1170 25.20 -15.13 49.24
CA SER A 1170 25.16 -16.57 49.54
C SER A 1170 26.49 -17.03 50.15
N GLU A 1171 26.51 -18.20 50.80
CA GLU A 1171 27.77 -18.88 51.16
C GLU A 1171 28.46 -19.53 49.95
N ASP A 1172 27.77 -19.60 48.81
CA ASP A 1172 28.29 -20.05 47.52
C ASP A 1172 29.04 -18.91 46.79
N PRO A 1173 30.38 -19.00 46.62
CA PRO A 1173 31.17 -17.98 45.94
C PRO A 1173 30.78 -17.78 44.48
N GLU A 1174 30.40 -18.83 43.76
CA GLU A 1174 30.08 -18.74 42.33
C GLU A 1174 28.80 -17.91 42.10
N ARG A 1175 27.82 -18.04 43.00
CA ARG A 1175 26.59 -17.23 42.96
C ARG A 1175 26.88 -15.75 43.21
N ASN A 1176 27.78 -15.45 44.16
CA ASN A 1176 28.15 -14.06 44.46
C ASN A 1176 28.93 -13.43 43.30
N ASP A 1177 29.86 -14.16 42.68
CA ASP A 1177 30.60 -13.70 41.50
C ASP A 1177 29.66 -13.44 40.32
N TRP A 1178 28.65 -14.30 40.12
CA TRP A 1178 27.64 -14.14 39.06
C TRP A 1178 26.83 -12.85 39.18
N PHE A 1179 26.47 -12.44 40.41
CA PHE A 1179 25.82 -11.16 40.65
C PHE A 1179 26.79 -9.98 40.51
N ALA A 1180 28.06 -10.12 40.94
CA ALA A 1180 29.08 -9.09 40.79
C ALA A 1180 29.34 -8.75 39.31
N GLU A 1181 29.44 -9.75 38.43
CA GLU A 1181 29.54 -9.57 36.97
C GLU A 1181 28.37 -8.79 36.36
N ARG A 1182 27.21 -8.78 37.05
CA ARG A 1182 25.97 -8.10 36.61
C ARG A 1182 25.76 -6.75 37.29
N GLY A 1183 26.79 -6.23 37.95
CA GLY A 1183 26.83 -4.86 38.47
C GLY A 1183 26.34 -4.71 39.91
N PHE A 1184 26.20 -5.81 40.66
CA PHE A 1184 25.98 -5.73 42.10
C PHE A 1184 27.30 -5.44 42.83
N VAL A 1185 27.28 -4.47 43.74
CA VAL A 1185 28.46 -4.04 44.52
C VAL A 1185 28.12 -3.99 46.01
N LYS A 1186 29.15 -4.11 46.87
CA LYS A 1186 28.95 -3.94 48.31
C LYS A 1186 28.54 -2.51 48.62
N PRO A 1187 27.52 -2.30 49.48
CA PRO A 1187 27.11 -0.96 49.87
C PRO A 1187 28.25 -0.24 50.62
N SER A 1188 28.53 1.02 50.26
CA SER A 1188 29.45 1.88 50.99
C SER A 1188 28.88 2.25 52.36
N ALA A 1189 29.73 2.58 53.34
CA ALA A 1189 29.34 2.91 54.72
C ALA A 1189 28.29 4.03 54.85
N ASP A 1190 28.11 4.85 53.81
CA ASP A 1190 27.12 5.93 53.71
C ASP A 1190 25.83 5.55 52.92
N SER A 1191 25.47 4.26 52.79
CA SER A 1191 24.25 3.87 52.07
C SER A 1191 22.97 4.15 52.87
N GLU A 1192 22.52 5.41 52.87
CA GLU A 1192 21.27 5.87 53.53
C GLU A 1192 19.98 5.26 52.94
N LEU A 1193 20.09 4.49 51.85
CA LEU A 1193 18.96 3.96 51.06
C LEU A 1193 18.57 2.51 51.36
N LEU A 1194 19.21 1.82 52.31
CA LEU A 1194 18.81 0.45 52.66
C LEU A 1194 17.87 0.44 53.89
N PRO A 1195 16.75 -0.32 53.84
CA PRO A 1195 15.90 -0.54 55.01
C PRO A 1195 16.72 -1.13 56.18
N ALA A 1196 16.34 -0.81 57.42
CA ALA A 1196 17.06 -1.29 58.62
C ALA A 1196 17.19 -2.83 58.68
N SER A 1197 16.26 -3.57 58.08
CA SER A 1197 16.30 -5.03 57.96
C SER A 1197 17.37 -5.57 56.98
N LEU A 1198 17.89 -4.73 56.09
CA LEU A 1198 18.85 -5.09 55.03
C LEU A 1198 20.24 -4.44 55.21
N GLN A 1199 20.44 -3.66 56.29
CA GLN A 1199 21.73 -3.09 56.66
C GLN A 1199 22.64 -4.13 57.34
N THR A 1200 23.09 -5.12 56.56
CA THR A 1200 23.98 -6.20 57.04
C THR A 1200 25.25 -6.28 56.18
N PRO A 1201 26.36 -6.83 56.68
CA PRO A 1201 27.59 -6.97 55.88
C PRO A 1201 27.51 -8.01 54.75
N LYS A 1202 26.38 -8.74 54.63
CA LYS A 1202 26.14 -9.80 53.63
C LYS A 1202 25.07 -9.41 52.60
N VAL A 1203 25.08 -8.16 52.12
CA VAL A 1203 24.23 -7.72 50.99
C VAL A 1203 25.07 -7.08 49.89
N SER A 1204 24.59 -7.23 48.66
CA SER A 1204 25.10 -6.49 47.50
C SER A 1204 23.94 -5.78 46.78
N VAL A 1205 24.21 -4.60 46.23
CA VAL A 1205 23.20 -3.71 45.66
C VAL A 1205 23.53 -3.31 44.24
N LYS A 1206 22.51 -3.10 43.41
CA LYS A 1206 22.61 -2.56 42.05
C LYS A 1206 21.64 -1.39 41.90
N ARG A 1207 22.13 -0.25 41.40
CA ARG A 1207 21.29 0.93 41.10
C ARG A 1207 20.63 0.76 39.74
N LEU A 1208 19.32 0.97 39.71
CA LEU A 1208 18.49 0.92 38.50
C LEU A 1208 18.37 2.36 37.96
N GLY A 1209 18.61 2.57 36.66
CA GLY A 1209 18.87 3.89 36.06
C GLY A 1209 17.64 4.78 35.85
N GLU A 1210 17.85 6.10 35.87
CA GLU A 1210 16.88 7.15 35.53
C GLU A 1210 16.52 7.12 34.03
N GLU A 1211 15.58 6.26 33.64
CA GLU A 1211 14.94 6.32 32.31
C GLU A 1211 13.77 7.31 32.34
N SER A 1212 13.63 8.13 31.30
CA SER A 1212 12.66 9.22 31.23
C SER A 1212 11.22 8.72 31.38
N GLY A 1213 10.39 9.45 32.14
CA GLY A 1213 9.00 9.04 32.48
C GLY A 1213 8.07 8.69 31.30
N GLU A 1214 8.39 9.08 30.06
CA GLU A 1214 7.64 8.68 28.86
C GLU A 1214 7.86 7.20 28.47
N GLU A 1215 9.03 6.61 28.75
CA GLU A 1215 9.29 5.19 28.45
C GLU A 1215 8.68 4.27 29.53
N ALA A 1216 8.64 4.74 30.78
CA ALA A 1216 7.96 4.04 31.87
C ALA A 1216 6.44 3.98 31.65
N GLU A 1217 5.80 5.08 31.20
CA GLU A 1217 4.37 5.08 30.86
C GLU A 1217 4.05 4.20 29.64
N ALA A 1218 4.92 4.17 28.63
CA ALA A 1218 4.77 3.29 27.47
C ALA A 1218 4.92 1.80 27.82
N ALA A 1219 5.84 1.46 28.74
CA ALA A 1219 6.02 0.10 29.23
C ALA A 1219 4.87 -0.35 30.17
N ILE A 1220 4.34 0.56 30.99
CA ILE A 1220 3.13 0.32 31.81
C ILE A 1220 1.91 0.08 30.92
N ALA A 1221 1.76 0.85 29.83
CA ALA A 1221 0.69 0.64 28.84
C ALA A 1221 0.84 -0.70 28.11
N ALA A 1222 2.06 -1.07 27.71
CA ALA A 1222 2.35 -2.35 27.06
C ALA A 1222 2.11 -3.55 28.00
N TYR A 1223 2.46 -3.45 29.28
CA TYR A 1223 2.20 -4.49 30.29
C TYR A 1223 0.71 -4.65 30.61
N ALA A 1224 -0.05 -3.55 30.68
CA ALA A 1224 -1.50 -3.58 30.82
C ALA A 1224 -2.21 -4.17 29.58
N GLU A 1225 -1.62 -3.98 28.40
CA GLU A 1225 -2.07 -4.56 27.13
C GLU A 1225 -1.70 -6.05 27.03
N GLU A 1226 -0.53 -6.46 27.53
CA GLU A 1226 -0.10 -7.86 27.62
C GLU A 1226 -0.98 -8.65 28.61
N GLN A 1227 -1.24 -8.13 29.82
CA GLN A 1227 -2.19 -8.72 30.78
C GLN A 1227 -3.62 -8.86 30.20
N ARG A 1228 -4.04 -7.93 29.34
CA ARG A 1228 -5.32 -8.01 28.60
C ARG A 1228 -5.30 -9.06 27.49
N MET A 1229 -4.18 -9.23 26.79
CA MET A 1229 -4.05 -10.22 25.73
C MET A 1229 -4.06 -11.66 26.26
N TRP A 1230 -3.51 -11.91 27.45
CA TRP A 1230 -3.51 -13.25 28.07
C TRP A 1230 -4.82 -13.57 28.83
N GLY A 1231 -5.53 -12.56 29.35
CA GLY A 1231 -6.86 -12.76 29.94
C GLY A 1231 -8.02 -12.87 28.93
N GLY A 1232 -7.74 -12.60 27.64
CA GLY A 1232 -8.75 -12.49 26.58
C GLY A 1232 -8.81 -13.64 25.57
N MET A 1233 -7.97 -14.68 25.70
CA MET A 1233 -8.06 -15.89 24.88
C MET A 1233 -8.87 -16.98 25.60
N VAL A 1234 -10.19 -16.89 25.49
CA VAL A 1234 -11.12 -18.03 25.64
C VAL A 1234 -11.67 -18.39 24.27
#